data_AF-A0A9D8NEX6-F1
#
_entry.id   AF-A0A9D8NEX6-F1
#
_cell.length_a   1.000
_cell.length_b   1.000
_cell.length_c   1.000
_cell.angle_alpha   90.00
_cell.angle_beta   90.00
_cell.angle_gamma   90.00
#
_symmetry.space_group_name_H-M   'P 1'
#
loop_
_entity.id
_entity.type
_entity.pdbx_description
1 polymer ?
#
loop_
_entity_poly.entity_id
_entity_poly.type
_entity_poly.pdbx_seq_one_letter_code
_entity_poly.pdbx_strand_id
1 'polypeptide(L)'
;MLAFLVATAPAADPVKADLTGYSATCGVRVHEVEQELFVMWPMADRVTGWLKFSLDPERPLIRAILALGPGDLTGEPWMGNMHPLVTMTVGTRVAPAGRPPGMSPWNTFFDSPAKRPNRTHVGEFKLTRARVTSEGRRATVAFGDVAIGPFNGELRFTFYADTRLVQMEAVVTTQQDGLAFIYDLGLTGDIDGAQAFAWMDTDGRMQGTSALPGTPDRSLAVRHRVLIAECTTGSLAIFPAPHQFFFPVDITTNNEFVWFGRRHQFVDRFGFGIRQDPKGGGNYVPWFNAPPNTSQRLGCFLLLTHGPAGNALFETLRFTRQDRFAELPGHVTFTSHYHMAIAMAAIEAAKSRAQPPAVPQFVDVFKRMGVQAVHLGEFHGDGHPRDPGPLRLPELDAMFKECRRLSDTNLLLIPGEEANVHLGVNEPGKHPGHWMLMFPKPVYWTMVRGEGQPFEERHERYGTLYRTGNRADMLNLIQREKGLAFTAHARIKASSWTPDIYRNEDFYLSDSWLGAAWKAMPADLSRERLGERCLDLLNDMANWGQKKYLPGEVDVFKIDRTHELYGHMNINYLRLAKLPSYDEGWQPVLDTLRAGAFFTTTGEVLIRQFIVNGKSSGETLKPRPGEKPEVRVELEWTFPLKFAEVISGDGKNVFRHRIEMLNTTAFGKTELKLAPDLAGRKWVRFEVWDIAANGAYTQPVWLEP
;
A
#
# COMPACT_ATOMS: atom_id res chain seq x y z
N MET A 1 19.62 -62.63 19.57
CA MET A 1 20.35 -61.36 19.35
C MET A 1 20.19 -60.99 17.88
N LEU A 2 19.10 -60.30 17.52
CA LEU A 2 18.85 -59.85 16.15
C LEU A 2 19.58 -58.52 15.94
N ALA A 3 20.59 -58.51 15.09
CA ALA A 3 21.26 -57.30 14.65
C ALA A 3 20.39 -56.60 13.59
N PHE A 4 19.83 -55.44 13.95
CA PHE A 4 19.25 -54.52 12.97
C PHE A 4 20.41 -53.87 12.20
N LEU A 5 20.60 -54.25 10.94
CA LEU A 5 21.36 -53.43 9.99
C LEU A 5 20.57 -52.15 9.75
N VAL A 6 21.04 -51.04 10.33
CA VAL A 6 20.60 -49.70 9.94
C VAL A 6 21.25 -49.42 8.58
N ALA A 7 20.46 -49.49 7.52
CA ALA A 7 20.88 -49.00 6.20
C ALA A 7 21.04 -47.48 6.30
N THR A 8 22.27 -46.99 6.32
CA THR A 8 22.58 -45.56 6.16
C THR A 8 22.20 -45.16 4.73
N ALA A 9 21.24 -44.25 4.60
CA ALA A 9 20.97 -43.62 3.31
C ALA A 9 22.25 -42.92 2.81
N PRO A 10 22.55 -42.96 1.50
CA PRO A 10 23.69 -42.24 0.95
C PRO A 10 23.52 -40.73 1.20
N ALA A 11 24.61 -40.06 1.58
CA ALA A 11 24.63 -38.60 1.70
C ALA A 11 24.28 -37.96 0.35
N ALA A 12 23.46 -36.91 0.36
CA ALA A 12 23.14 -36.17 -0.86
C ALA A 12 24.40 -35.45 -1.38
N ASP A 13 24.61 -35.48 -2.69
CA ASP A 13 25.73 -34.77 -3.31
C ASP A 13 25.57 -33.25 -3.10
N PRO A 14 26.66 -32.52 -2.79
CA PRO A 14 26.63 -31.07 -2.67
C PRO A 14 26.14 -30.39 -3.96
N VAL A 15 25.33 -29.35 -3.82
CA VAL A 15 24.84 -28.57 -4.95
C VAL A 15 25.93 -27.62 -5.44
N LYS A 16 26.07 -27.45 -6.75
CA LYS A 16 26.95 -26.43 -7.32
C LYS A 16 26.14 -25.20 -7.69
N ALA A 17 26.65 -24.00 -7.42
CA ALA A 17 25.97 -22.78 -7.81
C ALA A 17 26.12 -22.51 -9.32
N ASP A 18 24.99 -22.27 -10.00
CA ASP A 18 24.96 -21.74 -11.36
C ASP A 18 25.21 -20.22 -11.34
N LEU A 19 26.38 -19.82 -11.82
CA LEU A 19 26.82 -18.42 -11.92
C LEU A 19 26.73 -17.86 -13.35
N THR A 20 26.13 -18.58 -14.30
CA THR A 20 26.12 -18.17 -15.72
C THR A 20 25.41 -16.84 -15.97
N GLY A 21 24.39 -16.51 -15.16
CA GLY A 21 23.66 -15.24 -15.21
C GLY A 21 24.21 -14.14 -14.29
N TYR A 22 25.35 -14.36 -13.63
CA TYR A 22 25.93 -13.46 -12.65
C TYR A 22 27.12 -12.67 -13.21
N SER A 23 27.14 -11.37 -12.93
CA SER A 23 28.27 -10.48 -13.16
C SER A 23 28.58 -9.65 -11.91
N ALA A 24 29.83 -9.67 -11.48
CA ALA A 24 30.31 -8.87 -10.35
C ALA A 24 30.22 -7.35 -10.60
N THR A 25 30.00 -6.92 -11.85
CA THR A 25 29.82 -5.50 -12.21
C THR A 25 28.58 -4.87 -11.57
N CYS A 26 27.64 -5.69 -11.05
CA CYS A 26 26.49 -5.21 -10.30
C CYS A 26 26.85 -4.63 -8.92
N GLY A 27 28.10 -4.77 -8.48
CA GLY A 27 28.58 -4.27 -7.19
C GLY A 27 28.43 -5.27 -6.04
N VAL A 28 27.69 -6.36 -6.24
CA VAL A 28 27.61 -7.50 -5.31
C VAL A 28 28.59 -8.56 -5.76
N ARG A 29 29.46 -9.01 -4.85
CA ARG A 29 30.44 -10.08 -5.11
C ARG A 29 29.88 -11.40 -4.61
N VAL A 30 29.81 -12.37 -5.50
CA VAL A 30 29.41 -13.75 -5.21
C VAL A 30 30.51 -14.70 -5.63
N HIS A 31 30.89 -15.62 -4.75
CA HIS A 31 31.87 -16.67 -5.04
C HIS A 31 31.57 -17.94 -4.25
N GLU A 32 31.89 -19.08 -4.83
CA GLU A 32 31.73 -20.41 -4.23
C GLU A 32 33.09 -20.93 -3.74
N VAL A 33 33.18 -21.35 -2.48
CA VAL A 33 34.37 -21.98 -1.89
C VAL A 33 33.91 -23.10 -0.98
N GLU A 34 34.49 -24.31 -1.11
CA GLU A 34 34.25 -25.44 -0.20
C GLU A 34 32.76 -25.75 0.07
N GLN A 35 31.92 -25.74 -0.98
CA GLN A 35 30.46 -25.98 -0.88
C GLN A 35 29.71 -24.90 -0.07
N GLU A 36 30.29 -23.70 0.05
CA GLU A 36 29.62 -22.53 0.60
C GLU A 36 29.59 -21.43 -0.46
N LEU A 37 28.47 -20.71 -0.52
CA LEU A 37 28.29 -19.55 -1.39
C LEU A 37 28.39 -18.27 -0.57
N PHE A 38 29.37 -17.45 -0.91
CA PHE A 38 29.67 -16.21 -0.22
C PHE A 38 29.11 -15.02 -1.00
N VAL A 39 28.29 -14.22 -0.34
CA VAL A 39 27.74 -12.99 -0.91
C VAL A 39 28.21 -11.79 -0.10
N MET A 40 28.90 -10.87 -0.76
CA MET A 40 29.40 -9.63 -0.19
C MET A 40 28.88 -8.44 -0.97
N TRP A 41 28.38 -7.41 -0.28
CA TRP A 41 27.96 -6.19 -0.95
C TRP A 41 28.32 -4.96 -0.14
N PRO A 42 28.66 -3.84 -0.80
CA PRO A 42 28.82 -2.58 -0.12
C PRO A 42 27.47 -2.13 0.43
N MET A 43 27.47 -1.61 1.65
CA MET A 43 26.35 -0.92 2.28
C MET A 43 26.72 0.55 2.50
N ALA A 44 25.76 1.33 2.98
CA ALA A 44 26.02 2.71 3.40
C ALA A 44 27.17 2.78 4.43
N ASP A 45 27.81 3.96 4.50
CA ASP A 45 28.86 4.28 5.48
C ASP A 45 30.12 3.41 5.41
N ARG A 46 30.44 2.87 4.22
CA ARG A 46 31.60 1.98 3.96
C ARG A 46 31.55 0.68 4.77
N VAL A 47 30.37 0.28 5.23
CA VAL A 47 30.12 -1.04 5.83
C VAL A 47 29.97 -2.06 4.71
N THR A 48 30.49 -3.27 4.90
CA THR A 48 30.30 -4.37 3.94
C THR A 48 29.37 -5.42 4.54
N GLY A 49 28.27 -5.71 3.86
CA GLY A 49 27.36 -6.79 4.22
C GLY A 49 27.93 -8.13 3.79
N TRP A 50 27.71 -9.16 4.60
CA TRP A 50 28.20 -10.51 4.36
C TRP A 50 27.12 -11.54 4.68
N LEU A 51 26.82 -12.39 3.71
CA LEU A 51 25.92 -13.53 3.90
C LEU A 51 26.56 -14.79 3.31
N LYS A 52 26.57 -15.86 4.09
CA LYS A 52 27.14 -17.15 3.72
C LYS A 52 26.05 -18.20 3.66
N PHE A 53 25.93 -18.86 2.51
CA PHE A 53 24.97 -19.95 2.31
C PHE A 53 25.68 -21.31 2.23
N SER A 54 25.03 -22.35 2.75
CA SER A 54 25.42 -23.74 2.54
C SER A 54 24.96 -24.21 1.17
N LEU A 55 25.83 -24.92 0.45
CA LEU A 55 25.46 -25.73 -0.70
C LEU A 55 25.37 -27.24 -0.37
N ASP A 56 25.64 -27.60 0.88
CA ASP A 56 25.39 -28.94 1.45
C ASP A 56 23.92 -29.04 1.91
N PRO A 57 23.10 -29.95 1.31
CA PRO A 57 21.69 -30.13 1.66
C PRO A 57 21.43 -30.57 3.11
N GLU A 58 22.43 -31.15 3.78
CA GLU A 58 22.30 -31.65 5.15
C GLU A 58 22.55 -30.56 6.22
N ARG A 59 22.90 -29.33 5.78
CA ARG A 59 23.21 -28.21 6.67
C ARG A 59 22.16 -27.09 6.57
N PRO A 60 22.04 -26.25 7.63
CA PRO A 60 21.27 -25.02 7.55
C PRO A 60 21.69 -24.14 6.37
N LEU A 61 20.70 -23.63 5.63
CA LEU A 61 20.93 -22.86 4.40
C LEU A 61 21.76 -21.60 4.68
N ILE A 62 21.45 -20.84 5.71
CA ILE A 62 22.20 -19.63 6.07
C ILE A 62 23.22 -20.00 7.15
N ARG A 63 24.49 -20.02 6.77
CA ARG A 63 25.59 -20.38 7.66
C ARG A 63 26.08 -19.20 8.50
N ALA A 64 26.04 -17.98 7.95
CA ALA A 64 26.43 -16.77 8.65
C ALA A 64 25.75 -15.52 8.07
N ILE A 65 25.37 -14.60 8.95
CA ILE A 65 24.98 -13.22 8.64
C ILE A 65 25.90 -12.30 9.46
N LEU A 66 26.58 -11.35 8.82
CA LEU A 66 27.34 -10.31 9.51
C LEU A 66 27.47 -9.04 8.65
N ALA A 67 27.85 -7.95 9.30
CA ALA A 67 28.38 -6.77 8.63
C ALA A 67 29.78 -6.47 9.18
N LEU A 68 30.66 -6.04 8.29
CA LEU A 68 32.02 -5.63 8.59
C LEU A 68 32.12 -4.10 8.52
N GLY A 69 32.70 -3.49 9.56
CA GLY A 69 32.91 -2.06 9.63
C GLY A 69 33.98 -1.58 8.64
N PRO A 70 34.14 -0.25 8.49
CA PRO A 70 35.13 0.30 7.58
C PRO A 70 36.57 -0.14 7.97
N GLY A 71 37.19 -0.94 7.11
CA GLY A 71 38.57 -1.45 7.31
C GLY A 71 38.65 -2.83 7.97
N ASP A 72 37.53 -3.38 8.44
CA ASP A 72 37.48 -4.74 8.98
C ASP A 72 37.58 -5.76 7.86
N LEU A 73 38.49 -6.72 8.01
CA LEU A 73 38.66 -7.83 7.05
C LEU A 73 37.95 -9.11 7.50
N THR A 74 37.69 -9.24 8.80
CA THR A 74 37.09 -10.41 9.46
C THR A 74 36.18 -9.96 10.60
N GLY A 75 35.17 -10.76 10.94
CA GLY A 75 34.29 -10.49 12.08
C GLY A 75 33.52 -11.75 12.48
N GLU A 76 32.96 -11.72 13.68
CA GLU A 76 32.13 -12.82 14.19
C GLU A 76 30.71 -12.75 13.58
N PRO A 77 30.12 -13.89 13.18
CA PRO A 77 28.74 -13.95 12.72
C PRO A 77 27.76 -13.42 13.77
N TRP A 78 26.83 -12.55 13.38
CA TRP A 78 25.75 -12.08 14.24
C TRP A 78 24.69 -13.16 14.45
N MET A 79 24.46 -13.94 13.39
CA MET A 79 23.67 -15.17 13.44
C MET A 79 24.29 -16.21 12.51
N GLY A 80 24.11 -17.48 12.85
CA GLY A 80 24.57 -18.61 12.04
C GLY A 80 23.60 -19.77 12.15
N ASN A 81 23.77 -20.76 11.28
CA ASN A 81 22.95 -21.97 11.27
C ASN A 81 21.43 -21.73 11.15
N MET A 82 21.03 -20.72 10.38
CA MET A 82 19.63 -20.33 10.20
C MET A 82 18.99 -21.00 8.98
N HIS A 83 17.69 -21.27 9.08
CA HIS A 83 16.82 -21.70 8.00
C HIS A 83 15.75 -20.62 7.77
N PRO A 84 15.45 -20.27 6.52
CA PRO A 84 14.23 -19.52 6.22
C PRO A 84 13.01 -20.35 6.60
N LEU A 85 12.08 -19.73 7.33
CA LEU A 85 10.77 -20.29 7.63
C LEU A 85 9.72 -19.52 6.84
N VAL A 86 9.01 -20.22 5.97
CA VAL A 86 7.82 -19.69 5.31
C VAL A 86 6.64 -20.59 5.66
N THR A 87 5.52 -19.98 6.05
CA THR A 87 4.25 -20.70 6.21
C THR A 87 3.17 -20.01 5.42
N MET A 88 2.19 -20.78 4.94
CA MET A 88 1.05 -20.25 4.21
C MET A 88 -0.24 -20.82 4.78
N THR A 89 -1.15 -19.96 5.19
CA THR A 89 -2.54 -20.36 5.44
C THR A 89 -3.33 -20.22 4.16
N VAL A 90 -3.78 -21.34 3.62
CA VAL A 90 -4.49 -21.42 2.33
C VAL A 90 -5.97 -21.70 2.59
N GLY A 91 -6.82 -20.90 1.98
CA GLY A 91 -8.27 -21.04 1.99
C GLY A 91 -8.84 -20.89 0.58
N THR A 92 -10.17 -20.85 0.50
CA THR A 92 -10.88 -20.69 -0.77
C THR A 92 -11.27 -19.24 -1.00
N ARG A 93 -11.16 -18.77 -2.24
CA ARG A 93 -11.70 -17.50 -2.73
C ARG A 93 -13.12 -17.72 -3.21
N VAL A 94 -14.05 -16.87 -2.77
CA VAL A 94 -15.43 -16.87 -3.29
C VAL A 94 -15.78 -15.46 -3.71
N ALA A 95 -16.06 -15.29 -5.01
CA ALA A 95 -16.49 -14.01 -5.53
C ALA A 95 -17.99 -13.76 -5.21
N PRO A 96 -18.40 -12.52 -4.90
CA PRO A 96 -19.79 -12.22 -4.60
C PRO A 96 -20.68 -12.37 -5.85
N ALA A 97 -21.98 -12.58 -5.62
CA ALA A 97 -23.00 -12.58 -6.66
C ALA A 97 -23.27 -11.15 -7.21
N GLY A 98 -23.95 -11.04 -8.36
CA GLY A 98 -24.37 -9.74 -8.92
C GLY A 98 -23.26 -8.90 -9.56
N ARG A 99 -22.11 -9.51 -9.88
CA ARG A 99 -20.98 -8.83 -10.53
C ARG A 99 -21.22 -8.64 -12.04
N PRO A 100 -20.61 -7.61 -12.65
CA PRO A 100 -20.63 -7.42 -14.10
C PRO A 100 -20.15 -8.66 -14.88
N PRO A 101 -20.77 -8.97 -16.03
CA PRO A 101 -20.23 -9.93 -16.98
C PRO A 101 -18.80 -9.58 -17.37
N GLY A 102 -17.91 -10.57 -17.36
CA GLY A 102 -16.49 -10.37 -17.69
C GLY A 102 -15.65 -9.74 -16.58
N MET A 103 -16.24 -9.35 -15.44
CA MET A 103 -15.46 -8.91 -14.29
C MET A 103 -14.63 -10.07 -13.74
N SER A 104 -13.31 -9.86 -13.65
CA SER A 104 -12.38 -10.85 -13.09
C SER A 104 -12.86 -11.35 -11.72
N PRO A 105 -12.90 -12.68 -11.47
CA PRO A 105 -13.20 -13.23 -10.14
C PRO A 105 -12.21 -12.78 -9.07
N TRP A 106 -11.01 -12.36 -9.49
CA TRP A 106 -9.97 -11.84 -8.61
C TRP A 106 -10.28 -10.42 -8.09
N ASN A 107 -11.19 -9.67 -8.73
CA ASN A 107 -11.66 -8.37 -8.23
C ASN A 107 -12.70 -8.54 -7.10
N THR A 108 -12.33 -9.24 -6.03
CA THR A 108 -13.22 -9.59 -4.93
C THR A 108 -12.77 -8.94 -3.63
N PHE A 109 -13.69 -8.25 -2.95
CA PHE A 109 -13.48 -7.69 -1.62
C PHE A 109 -14.37 -8.34 -0.56
N PHE A 110 -15.68 -8.46 -0.84
CA PHE A 110 -16.65 -9.05 0.09
C PHE A 110 -16.47 -10.58 0.19
N ASP A 111 -15.37 -10.97 0.82
CA ASP A 111 -14.98 -12.34 1.06
C ASP A 111 -14.31 -12.48 2.43
N SER A 112 -14.31 -13.69 2.99
CA SER A 112 -13.70 -14.00 4.28
C SER A 112 -13.23 -15.46 4.30
N PRO A 113 -12.09 -15.79 3.67
CA PRO A 113 -11.55 -17.15 3.67
C PRO A 113 -11.37 -17.75 5.06
N ALA A 114 -11.08 -16.92 6.07
CA ALA A 114 -10.97 -17.32 7.48
C ALA A 114 -12.25 -17.97 8.06
N LYS A 115 -13.42 -17.67 7.50
CA LYS A 115 -14.72 -18.23 7.95
C LYS A 115 -15.06 -19.57 7.28
N ARG A 116 -14.19 -20.08 6.42
CA ARG A 116 -14.33 -21.35 5.70
C ARG A 116 -13.16 -22.27 6.04
N PRO A 117 -13.23 -23.57 5.70
CA PRO A 117 -12.09 -24.47 5.85
C PRO A 117 -10.83 -23.87 5.20
N ASN A 118 -9.78 -23.76 5.99
CA ASN A 118 -8.46 -23.29 5.60
C ASN A 118 -7.41 -24.13 6.34
N ARG A 119 -6.19 -24.15 5.83
CA ARG A 119 -5.10 -24.94 6.39
C ARG A 119 -3.79 -24.16 6.34
N THR A 120 -3.06 -24.15 7.45
CA THR A 120 -1.67 -23.69 7.49
C THR A 120 -0.74 -24.81 7.04
N HIS A 121 0.16 -24.46 6.12
CA HIS A 121 1.22 -25.31 5.60
C HIS A 121 2.56 -24.70 5.96
N VAL A 122 3.45 -25.50 6.56
CA VAL A 122 4.86 -25.15 6.73
C VAL A 122 5.59 -25.46 5.43
N GLY A 123 6.43 -24.54 4.96
CA GLY A 123 7.20 -24.74 3.75
C GLY A 123 8.27 -25.81 3.92
N GLU A 124 8.30 -26.74 2.98
CA GLU A 124 9.34 -27.75 2.85
C GLU A 124 10.38 -27.25 1.85
N PHE A 125 11.60 -27.02 2.33
CA PHE A 125 12.74 -26.65 1.50
C PHE A 125 13.65 -27.86 1.29
N LYS A 126 14.04 -28.11 0.05
CA LYS A 126 15.03 -29.11 -0.32
C LYS A 126 16.04 -28.47 -1.23
N LEU A 127 17.31 -28.38 -0.82
CA LEU A 127 18.34 -27.81 -1.68
C LEU A 127 18.67 -28.77 -2.84
N THR A 128 18.08 -28.51 -4.01
CA THR A 128 18.32 -29.25 -5.26
C THR A 128 19.07 -28.40 -6.28
N ARG A 129 18.99 -27.07 -6.17
CA ARG A 129 19.68 -26.12 -7.05
C ARG A 129 19.99 -24.81 -6.35
N ALA A 130 21.08 -24.18 -6.76
CA ALA A 130 21.43 -22.80 -6.42
C ALA A 130 21.76 -22.04 -7.72
N ARG A 131 21.16 -20.87 -7.92
CA ARG A 131 21.38 -20.02 -9.11
C ARG A 131 21.60 -18.58 -8.69
N VAL A 132 22.59 -17.94 -9.30
CA VAL A 132 22.90 -16.52 -9.08
C VAL A 132 22.68 -15.75 -10.37
N THR A 133 21.88 -14.69 -10.30
CA THR A 133 21.68 -13.75 -11.39
C THR A 133 22.01 -12.33 -10.94
N SER A 134 22.39 -11.47 -11.87
CA SER A 134 22.59 -10.04 -11.59
C SER A 134 21.91 -9.16 -12.63
N GLU A 135 21.26 -8.10 -12.18
CA GLU A 135 20.55 -7.14 -13.03
C GLU A 135 20.77 -5.72 -12.48
N GLY A 136 21.38 -4.83 -13.28
CA GLY A 136 21.77 -3.49 -12.84
C GLY A 136 22.70 -3.53 -11.62
N ARG A 137 22.30 -2.89 -10.51
CA ARG A 137 23.05 -2.84 -9.24
C ARG A 137 22.58 -3.88 -8.20
N ARG A 138 22.17 -5.06 -8.66
CA ARG A 138 21.53 -6.10 -7.84
C ARG A 138 22.04 -7.48 -8.18
N ALA A 139 22.13 -8.34 -7.18
CA ALA A 139 22.31 -9.78 -7.38
C ALA A 139 21.21 -10.55 -6.63
N THR A 140 20.69 -11.60 -7.25
CA THR A 140 19.70 -12.49 -6.64
C THR A 140 20.27 -13.89 -6.58
N VAL A 141 20.26 -14.49 -5.40
CA VAL A 141 20.56 -15.90 -5.18
C VAL A 141 19.25 -16.64 -4.99
N ALA A 142 18.96 -17.60 -5.86
CA ALA A 142 17.77 -18.44 -5.82
C ALA A 142 18.14 -19.87 -5.44
N PHE A 143 17.43 -20.41 -4.45
CA PHE A 143 17.57 -21.79 -3.97
C PHE A 143 16.27 -22.55 -4.21
N GLY A 144 16.34 -23.59 -5.04
CA GLY A 144 15.23 -24.50 -5.28
C GLY A 144 15.49 -25.83 -4.59
N ASP A 145 14.46 -26.60 -4.22
CA ASP A 145 13.02 -26.38 -4.42
C ASP A 145 12.28 -26.11 -3.09
N VAL A 146 11.17 -25.36 -3.18
CA VAL A 146 10.25 -25.08 -2.08
C VAL A 146 8.87 -25.63 -2.40
N ALA A 147 8.25 -26.35 -1.47
CA ALA A 147 6.85 -26.75 -1.53
C ALA A 147 6.08 -26.22 -0.30
N ILE A 148 4.91 -25.61 -0.50
CA ILE A 148 4.08 -25.06 0.58
C ILE A 148 2.61 -25.32 0.27
N GLY A 149 2.06 -26.43 0.77
CA GLY A 149 0.71 -26.86 0.41
C GLY A 149 0.58 -27.07 -1.11
N PRO A 150 -0.38 -26.42 -1.80
CA PRO A 150 -0.53 -26.55 -3.26
C PRO A 150 0.48 -25.72 -4.08
N PHE A 151 1.38 -24.98 -3.43
CA PHE A 151 2.34 -24.08 -4.07
C PHE A 151 3.72 -24.72 -4.18
N ASN A 152 4.42 -24.44 -5.28
CA ASN A 152 5.81 -24.87 -5.50
C ASN A 152 6.65 -23.74 -6.09
N GLY A 153 7.94 -23.70 -5.78
CA GLY A 153 8.84 -22.68 -6.29
C GLY A 153 10.23 -22.70 -5.68
N GLU A 154 10.75 -21.52 -5.32
CA GLU A 154 12.11 -21.33 -4.84
C GLU A 154 12.20 -20.23 -3.78
N LEU A 155 13.22 -20.30 -2.92
CA LEU A 155 13.63 -19.19 -2.07
C LEU A 155 14.53 -18.24 -2.85
N ARG A 156 14.41 -16.94 -2.62
CA ARG A 156 15.26 -15.91 -3.21
C ARG A 156 15.79 -14.96 -2.16
N PHE A 157 17.05 -14.58 -2.33
CA PHE A 157 17.71 -13.51 -1.60
C PHE A 157 18.23 -12.50 -2.60
N THR A 158 17.66 -11.30 -2.62
CA THR A 158 18.11 -10.20 -3.48
C THR A 158 18.88 -9.19 -2.66
N PHE A 159 20.10 -8.92 -3.11
CA PHE A 159 21.03 -7.96 -2.55
C PHE A 159 21.10 -6.77 -3.49
N TYR A 160 21.09 -5.56 -2.93
CA TYR A 160 21.27 -4.35 -3.71
C TYR A 160 22.52 -3.64 -3.25
N ALA A 161 23.35 -3.22 -4.21
CA ALA A 161 24.58 -2.51 -3.88
C ALA A 161 24.27 -1.17 -3.20
N ASP A 162 25.12 -0.80 -2.25
CA ASP A 162 25.08 0.45 -1.47
C ASP A 162 23.84 0.63 -0.59
N THR A 163 23.14 -0.47 -0.26
CA THR A 163 22.03 -0.46 0.71
C THR A 163 22.20 -1.54 1.76
N ARG A 164 21.60 -1.29 2.93
CA ARG A 164 21.58 -2.21 4.07
C ARG A 164 20.56 -3.35 3.90
N LEU A 165 19.74 -3.30 2.84
CA LEU A 165 18.64 -4.23 2.60
C LEU A 165 19.09 -5.53 1.92
N VAL A 166 18.54 -6.64 2.41
CA VAL A 166 18.40 -7.90 1.69
C VAL A 166 16.92 -8.22 1.61
N GLN A 167 16.40 -8.47 0.40
CA GLN A 167 15.02 -8.95 0.24
C GLN A 167 15.03 -10.48 0.27
N MET A 168 14.30 -11.07 1.22
CA MET A 168 14.10 -12.51 1.31
C MET A 168 12.69 -12.83 0.83
N GLU A 169 12.55 -13.72 -0.15
CA GLU A 169 11.26 -14.10 -0.73
C GLU A 169 11.12 -15.62 -0.85
N ALA A 170 9.92 -16.14 -0.63
CA ALA A 170 9.48 -17.39 -1.27
C ALA A 170 8.69 -17.01 -2.52
N VAL A 171 9.20 -17.40 -3.69
CA VAL A 171 8.52 -17.16 -4.98
C VAL A 171 7.90 -18.47 -5.43
N VAL A 172 6.58 -18.58 -5.30
CA VAL A 172 5.86 -19.83 -5.48
C VAL A 172 4.64 -19.67 -6.40
N THR A 173 4.27 -20.74 -7.09
CA THR A 173 3.17 -20.80 -8.04
C THR A 173 2.26 -21.98 -7.73
N THR A 174 0.97 -21.85 -8.04
CA THR A 174 -0.01 -22.94 -8.00
C THR A 174 -0.73 -23.03 -9.34
N GLN A 175 -1.19 -24.22 -9.71
CA GLN A 175 -2.12 -24.43 -10.83
C GLN A 175 -3.59 -24.47 -10.36
N GLN A 176 -3.82 -24.57 -9.05
CA GLN A 176 -5.16 -24.62 -8.49
C GLN A 176 -5.82 -23.24 -8.54
N ASP A 177 -7.05 -23.21 -9.04
CA ASP A 177 -7.86 -21.99 -9.12
C ASP A 177 -8.68 -21.76 -7.84
N GLY A 178 -9.12 -20.51 -7.65
CA GLY A 178 -9.98 -20.14 -6.54
C GLY A 178 -9.32 -20.22 -5.16
N LEU A 179 -8.00 -20.07 -5.07
CA LEU A 179 -7.27 -20.01 -3.81
C LEU A 179 -7.11 -18.58 -3.29
N ALA A 180 -7.13 -18.45 -1.97
CA ALA A 180 -6.75 -17.25 -1.24
C ALA A 180 -5.75 -17.63 -0.15
N PHE A 181 -4.80 -16.76 0.16
CA PHE A 181 -3.78 -17.08 1.17
C PHE A 181 -3.31 -15.87 1.97
N ILE A 182 -2.73 -16.15 3.13
CA ILE A 182 -1.85 -15.27 3.90
C ILE A 182 -0.57 -16.03 4.23
N TYR A 183 0.46 -15.34 4.70
CA TYR A 183 1.75 -15.97 4.98
C TYR A 183 2.47 -15.38 6.18
N ASP A 184 3.27 -16.22 6.81
CA ASP A 184 4.31 -15.81 7.76
C ASP A 184 5.67 -16.10 7.13
N LEU A 185 6.66 -15.24 7.40
CA LEU A 185 8.01 -15.37 6.86
C LEU A 185 9.04 -14.92 7.91
N GLY A 186 10.10 -15.69 8.10
CA GLY A 186 11.11 -15.40 9.09
C GLY A 186 12.34 -16.30 9.01
N LEU A 187 13.14 -16.28 10.07
CA LEU A 187 14.32 -17.10 10.23
C LEU A 187 14.16 -17.98 11.47
N THR A 188 14.62 -19.23 11.40
CA THR A 188 14.65 -20.17 12.51
C THR A 188 15.98 -20.91 12.59
N GLY A 189 16.52 -21.12 13.79
CA GLY A 189 17.84 -21.72 13.96
C GLY A 189 18.50 -21.29 15.26
N ASP A 190 19.82 -21.22 15.23
CA ASP A 190 20.64 -20.89 16.40
C ASP A 190 20.70 -19.37 16.58
N ILE A 191 20.36 -18.91 17.78
CA ILE A 191 20.35 -17.49 18.13
C ILE A 191 21.53 -17.10 19.03
N ASP A 192 22.58 -17.91 19.10
CA ASP A 192 23.69 -17.74 20.03
C ASP A 192 24.42 -16.39 19.87
N GLY A 193 24.39 -15.79 18.68
CA GLY A 193 24.96 -14.47 18.42
C GLY A 193 24.02 -13.30 18.76
N ALA A 194 22.73 -13.56 19.00
CA ALA A 194 21.77 -12.57 19.44
C ALA A 194 21.79 -12.44 20.97
N GLN A 195 21.84 -11.21 21.46
CA GLN A 195 21.81 -10.87 22.88
C GLN A 195 20.38 -10.55 23.34
N ALA A 196 19.61 -9.86 22.48
CA ALA A 196 18.25 -9.44 22.78
C ALA A 196 17.38 -9.32 21.52
N PHE A 197 16.08 -9.37 21.71
CA PHE A 197 15.08 -8.97 20.73
C PHE A 197 14.45 -7.66 21.17
N ALA A 198 14.26 -6.74 20.23
CA ALA A 198 13.73 -5.41 20.49
C ALA A 198 12.71 -4.97 19.43
N TRP A 199 11.71 -4.19 19.85
CA TRP A 199 10.66 -3.64 18.98
C TRP A 199 10.12 -2.33 19.55
N MET A 200 9.41 -1.55 18.74
CA MET A 200 8.64 -0.41 19.22
C MET A 200 7.18 -0.80 19.42
N ASP A 201 6.67 -0.66 20.64
CA ASP A 201 5.26 -0.93 20.93
C ASP A 201 4.32 0.11 20.30
N THR A 202 3.02 -0.13 20.38
CA THR A 202 1.97 0.77 19.84
C THR A 202 1.90 2.13 20.55
N ASP A 203 2.51 2.26 21.72
CA ASP A 203 2.67 3.54 22.44
C ASP A 203 3.89 4.35 21.95
N GLY A 204 4.73 3.77 21.08
CA GLY A 204 5.96 4.38 20.59
C GLY A 204 7.15 4.23 21.54
N ARG A 205 7.09 3.30 22.50
CA ARG A 205 8.20 3.02 23.42
C ARG A 205 9.01 1.83 22.90
N MET A 206 10.33 1.94 23.03
CA MET A 206 11.23 0.84 22.74
C MET A 206 11.10 -0.23 23.83
N GLN A 207 10.84 -1.46 23.41
CA GLN A 207 10.76 -2.65 24.25
C GLN A 207 11.91 -3.59 23.91
N GLY A 208 12.29 -4.45 24.85
CA GLY A 208 13.33 -5.45 24.65
C GLY A 208 13.22 -6.63 25.59
N THR A 209 13.76 -7.77 25.18
CA THR A 209 13.88 -8.99 25.98
C THR A 209 15.17 -9.72 25.63
N SER A 210 15.78 -10.41 26.59
CA SER A 210 16.94 -11.25 26.32
C SER A 210 16.61 -12.37 25.34
N ALA A 211 17.57 -12.70 24.47
CA ALA A 211 17.47 -13.78 23.50
C ALA A 211 17.66 -15.14 24.20
N LEU A 212 16.56 -15.72 24.71
CA LEU A 212 16.59 -17.02 25.38
C LEU A 212 16.01 -18.10 24.45
N PRO A 213 16.76 -19.15 24.07
CA PRO A 213 16.30 -20.20 23.14
C PRO A 213 15.03 -20.94 23.57
N GLY A 214 14.74 -20.96 24.88
CA GLY A 214 13.54 -21.57 25.45
C GLY A 214 12.29 -20.67 25.48
N THR A 215 12.38 -19.43 24.97
CA THR A 215 11.23 -18.51 24.98
C THR A 215 10.09 -19.08 24.12
N PRO A 216 8.85 -19.16 24.63
CA PRO A 216 7.70 -19.62 23.83
C PRO A 216 7.37 -18.62 22.71
N ASP A 217 6.74 -19.10 21.64
CA ASP A 217 6.24 -18.24 20.56
C ASP A 217 5.35 -17.10 21.08
N ARG A 218 5.58 -15.90 20.56
CA ARG A 218 4.85 -14.68 20.89
C ARG A 218 4.65 -13.86 19.64
N SER A 219 3.40 -13.49 19.40
CA SER A 219 3.04 -12.42 18.46
C SER A 219 3.08 -11.08 19.20
N LEU A 220 3.49 -10.01 18.52
CA LEU A 220 3.68 -8.69 19.13
C LEU A 220 2.96 -7.59 18.37
N ALA A 221 2.18 -6.79 19.09
CA ALA A 221 1.66 -5.51 18.58
C ALA A 221 2.79 -4.48 18.51
N VAL A 222 3.10 -4.03 17.28
CA VAL A 222 4.24 -3.15 17.00
C VAL A 222 3.85 -1.97 16.12
N ARG A 223 4.35 -0.76 16.40
CA ARG A 223 3.97 0.46 15.65
C ARG A 223 4.55 0.53 14.23
N HIS A 224 5.72 -0.08 14.02
CA HIS A 224 6.49 0.07 12.78
C HIS A 224 6.71 -1.23 12.03
N ARG A 225 5.97 -2.31 12.37
CA ARG A 225 6.10 -3.64 11.73
C ARG A 225 7.53 -4.21 11.75
N VAL A 226 8.33 -3.81 12.74
CA VAL A 226 9.76 -4.13 12.85
C VAL A 226 10.01 -4.95 14.11
N LEU A 227 10.77 -6.03 13.94
CA LEU A 227 11.42 -6.75 15.03
C LEU A 227 12.93 -6.76 14.77
N ILE A 228 13.72 -6.59 15.83
CA ILE A 228 15.17 -6.49 15.75
C ILE A 228 15.81 -7.53 16.64
N ALA A 229 16.74 -8.32 16.08
CA ALA A 229 17.70 -9.11 16.84
C ALA A 229 18.97 -8.28 17.06
N GLU A 230 19.18 -7.83 18.29
CA GLU A 230 20.42 -7.14 18.70
C GLU A 230 21.50 -8.20 18.99
N CYS A 231 22.66 -8.03 18.38
CA CYS A 231 23.82 -8.92 18.47
C CYS A 231 25.02 -8.13 19.02
N THR A 232 26.13 -8.83 19.33
CA THR A 232 27.28 -8.22 20.03
C THR A 232 27.85 -6.96 19.35
N THR A 233 27.95 -6.94 18.02
CA THR A 233 28.57 -5.83 17.27
C THR A 233 27.60 -5.11 16.31
N GLY A 234 26.34 -5.52 16.29
CA GLY A 234 25.37 -5.07 15.30
C GLY A 234 23.98 -5.63 15.53
N SER A 235 23.05 -5.29 14.64
CA SER A 235 21.65 -5.64 14.76
C SER A 235 21.08 -6.04 13.41
N LEU A 236 20.19 -7.04 13.43
CA LEU A 236 19.39 -7.44 12.28
C LEU A 236 17.93 -7.08 12.50
N ALA A 237 17.39 -6.17 11.68
CA ALA A 237 15.96 -5.90 11.63
C ALA A 237 15.28 -6.78 10.57
N ILE A 238 14.07 -7.27 10.87
CA ILE A 238 13.17 -7.92 9.92
C ILE A 238 11.85 -7.14 9.88
N PHE A 239 11.36 -6.88 8.66
CA PHE A 239 10.12 -6.12 8.44
C PHE A 239 9.54 -6.39 7.03
N PRO A 240 8.23 -6.22 6.83
CA PRO A 240 7.59 -6.45 5.54
C PRO A 240 7.69 -5.23 4.60
N ALA A 241 7.28 -5.38 3.34
CA ALA A 241 6.96 -4.24 2.50
C ALA A 241 5.84 -3.40 3.15
N PRO A 242 5.96 -2.05 3.21
CA PRO A 242 5.11 -1.24 4.08
C PRO A 242 3.63 -1.24 3.66
N HIS A 243 3.34 -1.39 2.36
CA HIS A 243 1.97 -1.38 1.83
C HIS A 243 1.53 -2.73 1.26
N GLN A 244 2.38 -3.38 0.44
CA GLN A 244 2.02 -4.64 -0.25
C GLN A 244 1.75 -5.82 0.72
N PHE A 245 2.30 -5.76 1.93
CA PHE A 245 2.06 -6.78 2.96
C PHE A 245 0.64 -6.76 3.52
N PHE A 246 -0.12 -5.70 3.30
CA PHE A 246 -1.48 -5.58 3.80
C PHE A 246 -2.49 -5.93 2.72
N PHE A 247 -3.51 -6.70 3.10
CA PHE A 247 -4.74 -6.85 2.32
C PHE A 247 -5.76 -5.79 2.77
N PRO A 248 -6.68 -5.38 1.89
CA PRO A 248 -7.64 -4.33 2.22
C PRO A 248 -8.58 -4.78 3.34
N VAL A 249 -8.77 -3.91 4.33
CA VAL A 249 -9.65 -4.09 5.49
C VAL A 249 -10.45 -2.80 5.73
N ASP A 250 -11.55 -2.91 6.47
CA ASP A 250 -12.34 -1.74 6.86
C ASP A 250 -11.83 -1.12 8.19
N ILE A 251 -11.15 -1.88 9.05
CA ILE A 251 -10.58 -1.40 10.33
C ILE A 251 -9.10 -1.79 10.38
N THR A 252 -8.23 -0.83 10.69
CA THR A 252 -6.77 -0.96 10.62
C THR A 252 -6.12 -1.36 11.95
N THR A 253 -6.77 -2.25 12.70
CA THR A 253 -6.25 -2.76 13.98
C THR A 253 -4.85 -3.35 13.83
N ASN A 254 -4.01 -3.15 14.85
CA ASN A 254 -2.72 -3.81 14.92
C ASN A 254 -2.89 -5.29 15.24
N ASN A 255 -2.75 -6.15 14.23
CA ASN A 255 -2.98 -7.58 14.35
C ASN A 255 -1.69 -8.36 14.68
N GLU A 256 -0.78 -7.74 15.44
CA GLU A 256 0.45 -8.34 15.94
C GLU A 256 1.37 -8.89 14.83
N PHE A 257 1.80 -8.02 13.92
CA PHE A 257 2.43 -8.37 12.63
C PHE A 257 3.84 -8.96 12.69
N VAL A 258 4.42 -9.10 13.88
CA VAL A 258 5.74 -9.74 14.06
C VAL A 258 5.68 -10.79 15.16
N TRP A 259 6.59 -11.76 15.11
CA TRP A 259 6.65 -12.85 16.07
C TRP A 259 8.09 -13.23 16.41
N PHE A 260 8.28 -13.84 17.58
CA PHE A 260 9.52 -14.51 17.95
C PHE A 260 9.25 -15.61 19.00
N GLY A 261 10.14 -16.59 19.06
CA GLY A 261 10.11 -17.67 20.04
C GLY A 261 10.11 -19.05 19.40
N ARG A 262 9.96 -20.08 20.23
CA ARG A 262 9.96 -21.48 19.83
C ARG A 262 8.57 -21.98 19.49
N ARG A 263 8.46 -22.88 18.50
CA ARG A 263 7.21 -23.55 18.07
C ARG A 263 6.24 -22.66 17.30
N HIS A 264 6.72 -21.58 16.70
CA HIS A 264 5.93 -20.81 15.75
C HIS A 264 5.46 -21.69 14.60
N GLN A 265 4.14 -21.72 14.37
CA GLN A 265 3.49 -22.55 13.35
C GLN A 265 4.01 -23.99 13.32
N PHE A 266 4.11 -24.62 14.50
CA PHE A 266 4.49 -26.03 14.70
C PHE A 266 5.98 -26.37 14.45
N VAL A 267 6.84 -25.39 14.17
CA VAL A 267 8.27 -25.62 13.96
C VAL A 267 9.03 -25.60 15.30
N ASP A 268 9.51 -26.77 15.75
CA ASP A 268 10.16 -26.92 17.06
C ASP A 268 11.62 -26.40 17.10
N ARG A 269 11.79 -25.15 16.73
CA ARG A 269 13.04 -24.36 16.81
C ARG A 269 12.69 -22.93 17.19
N PHE A 270 13.66 -22.21 17.75
CA PHE A 270 13.49 -20.78 17.97
C PHE A 270 13.50 -20.08 16.60
N GLY A 271 12.66 -19.07 16.43
CA GLY A 271 12.71 -18.21 15.27
C GLY A 271 12.13 -16.83 15.54
N PHE A 272 12.12 -16.02 14.50
CA PHE A 272 11.49 -14.71 14.51
C PHE A 272 11.17 -14.25 13.08
N GLY A 273 10.16 -13.40 12.93
CA GLY A 273 9.74 -12.96 11.61
C GLY A 273 8.51 -12.06 11.59
N ILE A 274 7.95 -11.90 10.40
CA ILE A 274 6.68 -11.26 10.14
C ILE A 274 5.56 -12.31 10.10
N ARG A 275 4.35 -11.91 10.48
CA ARG A 275 3.17 -12.78 10.43
C ARG A 275 1.90 -12.04 10.05
N GLN A 276 0.91 -12.81 9.60
CA GLN A 276 -0.41 -12.32 9.28
C GLN A 276 -1.47 -13.02 10.11
N ASP A 277 -2.45 -12.25 10.61
CA ASP A 277 -3.57 -12.82 11.33
C ASP A 277 -4.69 -13.25 10.37
N PRO A 278 -5.14 -14.52 10.41
CA PRO A 278 -6.24 -15.00 9.58
C PRO A 278 -7.53 -14.19 9.74
N LYS A 279 -7.84 -13.73 10.96
CA LYS A 279 -9.09 -13.02 11.26
C LYS A 279 -9.03 -11.55 10.88
N GLY A 280 -7.84 -10.96 10.78
CA GLY A 280 -7.66 -9.55 10.47
C GLY A 280 -8.42 -8.64 11.43
N GLY A 281 -9.05 -7.59 10.90
CA GLY A 281 -9.70 -6.53 11.71
C GLY A 281 -11.20 -6.33 11.49
N GLY A 282 -11.95 -7.20 10.81
CA GLY A 282 -13.34 -6.87 10.48
C GLY A 282 -14.20 -7.98 9.88
N ASN A 283 -15.36 -7.59 9.34
CA ASN A 283 -16.35 -8.51 8.77
C ASN A 283 -15.92 -9.14 7.45
N TYR A 284 -15.15 -8.40 6.66
CA TYR A 284 -14.62 -8.79 5.36
C TYR A 284 -13.10 -8.71 5.39
N VAL A 285 -12.45 -9.84 5.13
CA VAL A 285 -11.01 -10.03 5.21
C VAL A 285 -10.63 -10.91 4.03
N PRO A 286 -10.43 -10.33 2.84
CA PRO A 286 -10.37 -11.12 1.61
C PRO A 286 -9.09 -11.95 1.49
N TRP A 287 -8.01 -11.73 2.26
CA TRP A 287 -6.68 -12.35 2.02
C TRP A 287 -6.15 -12.08 0.59
N PHE A 288 -4.92 -12.50 0.30
CA PHE A 288 -4.33 -12.34 -1.04
C PHE A 288 -4.97 -13.29 -2.05
N ASN A 289 -5.12 -12.81 -3.28
CA ASN A 289 -5.46 -13.65 -4.42
C ASN A 289 -4.27 -14.54 -4.80
N ALA A 290 -4.55 -15.76 -5.28
CA ALA A 290 -3.58 -16.63 -5.92
C ALA A 290 -4.06 -17.08 -7.31
N PRO A 291 -4.01 -16.23 -8.34
CA PRO A 291 -4.35 -16.64 -9.70
C PRO A 291 -3.47 -17.80 -10.19
N PRO A 292 -4.04 -18.84 -10.84
CA PRO A 292 -3.27 -19.96 -11.37
C PRO A 292 -2.12 -19.51 -12.27
N ASN A 293 -1.00 -20.21 -12.18
CA ASN A 293 0.20 -20.02 -13.01
C ASN A 293 0.84 -18.62 -12.87
N THR A 294 0.55 -17.91 -11.79
CA THR A 294 1.21 -16.64 -11.47
C THR A 294 2.16 -16.81 -10.28
N SER A 295 3.29 -16.12 -10.33
CA SER A 295 4.30 -16.18 -9.27
C SER A 295 3.92 -15.30 -8.10
N GLN A 296 3.52 -15.90 -6.99
CA GLN A 296 3.27 -15.24 -5.72
C GLN A 296 4.60 -14.94 -5.03
N ARG A 297 4.84 -13.67 -4.68
CA ARG A 297 6.08 -13.21 -4.03
C ARG A 297 5.83 -12.93 -2.56
N LEU A 298 6.11 -13.92 -1.71
CA LEU A 298 5.95 -13.82 -0.26
C LEU A 298 7.25 -13.28 0.31
N GLY A 299 7.30 -12.01 0.70
CA GLY A 299 8.56 -11.30 0.90
C GLY A 299 8.66 -10.52 2.21
N CYS A 300 9.88 -10.45 2.74
CA CYS A 300 10.26 -9.53 3.80
C CYS A 300 11.65 -8.94 3.52
N PHE A 301 11.99 -7.87 4.22
CA PHE A 301 13.31 -7.28 4.21
C PHE A 301 14.07 -7.62 5.48
N LEU A 302 15.35 -7.93 5.31
CA LEU A 302 16.35 -7.95 6.35
C LEU A 302 17.18 -6.68 6.21
N LEU A 303 17.46 -5.98 7.32
CA LEU A 303 18.34 -4.82 7.35
C LEU A 303 19.46 -5.02 8.36
N LEU A 304 20.70 -4.88 7.88
CA LEU A 304 21.91 -5.04 8.68
C LEU A 304 22.46 -3.67 9.08
N THR A 305 22.70 -3.47 10.37
CA THR A 305 23.37 -2.26 10.87
C THR A 305 24.33 -2.56 12.00
N HIS A 306 25.38 -1.75 12.14
CA HIS A 306 26.24 -1.81 13.32
C HIS A 306 25.62 -1.10 14.52
N GLY A 307 25.97 -1.58 15.70
CA GLY A 307 25.48 -1.04 16.96
C GLY A 307 24.11 -1.57 17.39
N PRO A 308 23.49 -0.93 18.39
CA PRO A 308 22.33 -1.45 19.11
C PRO A 308 21.04 -1.38 18.28
N ALA A 309 19.98 -1.99 18.78
CA ALA A 309 18.67 -2.06 18.13
C ALA A 309 18.09 -0.69 17.80
N GLY A 310 18.39 0.35 18.60
CA GLY A 310 17.98 1.72 18.30
C GLY A 310 18.49 2.21 16.94
N ASN A 311 19.73 1.85 16.55
CA ASN A 311 20.28 2.17 15.24
C ASN A 311 19.54 1.42 14.13
N ALA A 312 19.22 0.14 14.36
CA ALA A 312 18.51 -0.69 13.39
C ALA A 312 17.11 -0.14 13.14
N LEU A 313 16.41 0.21 14.21
CA LEU A 313 15.11 0.85 14.11
C LEU A 313 15.22 2.16 13.33
N PHE A 314 16.15 3.05 13.71
CA PHE A 314 16.34 4.32 13.01
C PHE A 314 16.57 4.12 11.51
N GLU A 315 17.50 3.23 11.13
CA GLU A 315 17.81 2.95 9.72
C GLU A 315 16.64 2.33 8.96
N THR A 316 15.88 1.42 9.59
CA THR A 316 14.67 0.87 8.98
C THR A 316 13.60 1.93 8.76
N LEU A 317 13.35 2.79 9.76
CA LEU A 317 12.30 3.82 9.66
C LEU A 317 12.60 4.88 8.60
N ARG A 318 13.86 5.07 8.19
CA ARG A 318 14.17 5.96 7.06
C ARG A 318 13.44 5.53 5.79
N PHE A 319 13.21 4.23 5.59
CA PHE A 319 12.56 3.70 4.38
C PHE A 319 11.08 4.11 4.25
N THR A 320 10.38 4.34 5.36
CA THR A 320 8.99 4.85 5.38
C THR A 320 8.92 6.30 5.84
N ARG A 321 10.06 6.99 5.95
CA ARG A 321 10.18 8.32 6.55
C ARG A 321 9.53 8.40 7.94
N GLN A 322 9.70 7.35 8.75
CA GLN A 322 9.09 7.15 10.07
C GLN A 322 7.56 7.06 10.01
N ASP A 323 7.05 6.41 8.96
CA ASP A 323 5.62 6.32 8.63
C ASP A 323 5.00 7.71 8.44
N ARG A 324 5.69 8.58 7.69
CA ARG A 324 5.26 9.95 7.40
C ARG A 324 5.33 10.29 5.92
N PHE A 325 4.36 11.06 5.47
CA PHE A 325 4.40 11.75 4.19
C PHE A 325 5.34 12.95 4.30
N ALA A 326 6.30 13.03 3.37
CA ALA A 326 7.25 14.13 3.33
C ALA A 326 6.56 15.43 2.95
N GLU A 327 7.04 16.55 3.49
CA GLU A 327 6.67 17.84 2.96
C GLU A 327 7.27 18.03 1.56
N LEU A 328 6.44 18.51 0.63
CA LEU A 328 6.86 18.86 -0.71
C LEU A 328 6.51 20.33 -0.96
N PRO A 329 7.51 21.22 -1.17
CA PRO A 329 7.24 22.63 -1.40
C PRO A 329 6.22 22.87 -2.51
N GLY A 330 5.30 23.81 -2.29
CA GLY A 330 4.22 24.12 -3.22
C GLY A 330 3.09 23.08 -3.25
N HIS A 331 3.08 22.12 -2.33
CA HIS A 331 2.04 21.09 -2.25
C HIS A 331 1.41 20.99 -0.86
N VAL A 332 0.16 20.51 -0.84
CA VAL A 332 -0.59 20.10 0.34
C VAL A 332 -0.87 18.61 0.25
N THR A 333 -0.64 17.85 1.33
CA THR A 333 -1.00 16.43 1.41
C THR A 333 -2.51 16.28 1.70
N PHE A 334 -3.21 15.55 0.84
CA PHE A 334 -4.65 15.32 0.90
C PHE A 334 -4.97 13.83 0.85
N THR A 335 -5.87 13.40 1.72
CA THR A 335 -6.43 12.04 1.70
C THR A 335 -7.94 12.07 1.88
N SER A 336 -8.63 11.03 1.45
CA SER A 336 -10.09 10.96 1.40
C SER A 336 -10.63 9.60 1.86
N HIS A 337 -11.92 9.61 2.18
CA HIS A 337 -12.75 8.45 2.47
C HIS A 337 -12.49 7.87 3.86
N TYR A 338 -12.91 8.61 4.88
CA TYR A 338 -12.82 8.23 6.29
C TYR A 338 -14.18 8.26 6.97
N HIS A 339 -14.52 7.14 7.59
CA HIS A 339 -15.76 6.94 8.34
C HIS A 339 -15.47 7.06 9.84
N MET A 340 -15.48 8.28 10.35
CA MET A 340 -15.04 8.59 11.72
C MET A 340 -16.19 8.76 12.71
N ALA A 341 -17.42 8.87 12.21
CA ALA A 341 -18.65 9.08 12.98
C ALA A 341 -18.53 10.29 13.92
N ILE A 342 -17.83 11.35 13.50
CA ILE A 342 -17.52 12.50 14.35
C ILE A 342 -18.78 13.25 14.76
N ALA A 343 -19.77 13.31 13.87
CA ALA A 343 -21.03 13.97 14.14
C ALA A 343 -21.81 13.24 15.25
N MET A 344 -21.91 11.92 15.13
CA MET A 344 -22.59 11.07 16.12
C MET A 344 -21.90 11.15 17.47
N ALA A 345 -20.57 11.06 17.49
CA ALA A 345 -19.78 11.16 18.72
C ALA A 345 -19.97 12.51 19.43
N ALA A 346 -20.00 13.62 18.68
CA ALA A 346 -20.21 14.95 19.25
C ALA A 346 -21.63 15.15 19.79
N ILE A 347 -22.65 14.64 19.09
CA ILE A 347 -24.05 14.68 19.57
C ILE A 347 -24.18 13.90 20.88
N GLU A 348 -23.57 12.72 20.98
CA GLU A 348 -23.61 11.90 22.19
C GLU A 348 -22.85 12.55 23.36
N ALA A 349 -21.69 13.15 23.11
CA ALA A 349 -20.95 13.92 24.10
C ALA A 349 -21.76 15.12 24.62
N ALA A 350 -22.49 15.81 23.73
CA ALA A 350 -23.35 16.93 24.12
C ALA A 350 -24.52 16.48 25.02
N LYS A 351 -25.16 15.34 24.72
CA LYS A 351 -26.22 14.76 25.55
C LYS A 351 -25.74 14.41 26.96
N SER A 352 -24.52 13.88 27.07
CA SER A 352 -23.92 13.51 28.36
C SER A 352 -23.35 14.69 29.16
N ARG A 353 -23.48 15.94 28.66
CA ARG A 353 -22.90 17.16 29.26
C ARG A 353 -21.38 17.08 29.49
N ALA A 354 -20.68 16.24 28.73
CA ALA A 354 -19.22 16.20 28.76
C ALA A 354 -18.68 17.50 28.10
N GLN A 355 -17.98 18.34 28.87
CA GLN A 355 -17.40 19.60 28.39
C GLN A 355 -15.90 19.51 28.11
N PRO A 356 -15.43 20.23 27.08
CA PRO A 356 -15.68 19.93 25.66
C PRO A 356 -15.18 18.52 25.28
N PRO A 357 -15.61 17.94 24.14
CA PRO A 357 -15.10 16.64 23.71
C PRO A 357 -13.58 16.72 23.54
N ALA A 358 -12.86 15.77 24.16
CA ALA A 358 -11.42 15.64 23.96
C ALA A 358 -11.11 15.58 22.46
N VAL A 359 -9.95 16.12 22.05
CA VAL A 359 -9.48 15.96 20.68
C VAL A 359 -9.35 14.46 20.39
N PRO A 360 -10.07 13.91 19.39
CA PRO A 360 -9.98 12.50 19.08
C PRO A 360 -8.56 12.11 18.65
N GLN A 361 -8.12 10.91 19.02
CA GLN A 361 -6.73 10.47 18.77
C GLN A 361 -6.35 10.47 17.29
N PHE A 362 -7.30 10.26 16.38
CA PHE A 362 -7.05 10.27 14.93
C PHE A 362 -6.48 11.61 14.43
N VAL A 363 -6.80 12.73 15.07
CA VAL A 363 -6.29 14.06 14.71
C VAL A 363 -4.77 14.08 14.85
N ASP A 364 -4.25 13.59 15.98
CA ASP A 364 -2.82 13.51 16.20
C ASP A 364 -2.16 12.43 15.33
N VAL A 365 -2.87 11.36 14.99
CA VAL A 365 -2.37 10.34 14.05
C VAL A 365 -2.11 10.98 12.68
N PHE A 366 -3.08 11.70 12.12
CA PHE A 366 -2.92 12.38 10.83
C PHE A 366 -1.79 13.42 10.85
N LYS A 367 -1.75 14.28 11.88
CA LYS A 367 -0.68 15.28 12.04
C LYS A 367 0.70 14.63 12.14
N ARG A 368 0.82 13.53 12.89
CA ARG A 368 2.08 12.78 13.01
C ARG A 368 2.48 12.07 11.72
N MET A 369 1.54 11.74 10.83
CA MET A 369 1.84 11.20 9.51
C MET A 369 2.16 12.28 8.47
N GLY A 370 2.06 13.57 8.80
CA GLY A 370 2.25 14.65 7.81
C GLY A 370 1.06 14.81 6.84
N VAL A 371 -0.13 14.36 7.24
CA VAL A 371 -1.37 14.60 6.49
C VAL A 371 -1.92 15.98 6.85
N GLN A 372 -2.20 16.80 5.84
CA GLN A 372 -2.64 18.19 6.03
C GLN A 372 -4.12 18.42 5.72
N ALA A 373 -4.72 17.67 4.80
CA ALA A 373 -6.15 17.75 4.49
C ALA A 373 -6.78 16.35 4.48
N VAL A 374 -7.88 16.18 5.22
CA VAL A 374 -8.59 14.89 5.36
C VAL A 374 -10.05 15.08 4.98
N HIS A 375 -10.48 14.42 3.91
CA HIS A 375 -11.87 14.40 3.46
C HIS A 375 -12.63 13.22 4.04
N LEU A 376 -13.66 13.51 4.83
CA LEU A 376 -14.52 12.53 5.49
C LEU A 376 -15.58 11.96 4.54
N GLY A 377 -16.09 10.78 4.87
CA GLY A 377 -17.17 10.09 4.16
C GLY A 377 -18.36 9.74 5.05
N GLU A 378 -18.73 10.63 5.97
CA GLU A 378 -19.72 10.38 7.03
C GLU A 378 -21.11 9.97 6.50
N PHE A 379 -21.94 9.44 7.41
CA PHE A 379 -23.34 9.03 7.17
C PHE A 379 -23.51 7.79 6.27
N HIS A 380 -22.51 6.92 6.27
CA HIS A 380 -22.52 5.65 5.56
C HIS A 380 -22.73 4.48 6.53
N GLY A 381 -23.98 4.31 6.94
CA GLY A 381 -24.39 3.32 7.95
C GLY A 381 -24.69 3.92 9.33
N ASP A 382 -24.36 5.19 9.55
CA ASP A 382 -24.70 5.99 10.72
C ASP A 382 -25.52 7.26 10.37
N GLY A 383 -26.06 7.92 11.39
CA GLY A 383 -26.93 9.10 11.25
C GLY A 383 -28.23 8.84 10.48
N HIS A 384 -28.83 9.92 9.98
CA HIS A 384 -30.14 9.89 9.32
C HIS A 384 -30.14 10.63 7.97
N PRO A 385 -29.36 10.19 6.97
CA PRO A 385 -29.22 10.91 5.70
C PRO A 385 -30.55 11.06 4.93
N ARG A 386 -31.54 10.19 5.18
CA ARG A 386 -32.89 10.23 4.58
C ARG A 386 -33.94 10.95 5.42
N ASP A 387 -33.59 11.50 6.58
CA ASP A 387 -34.51 12.32 7.37
C ASP A 387 -34.74 13.69 6.69
N PRO A 388 -35.98 14.22 6.65
CA PRO A 388 -36.31 15.47 5.95
C PRO A 388 -35.80 16.74 6.64
N GLY A 389 -35.10 16.62 7.77
CA GLY A 389 -34.42 17.72 8.44
C GLY A 389 -34.34 17.65 9.98
N PRO A 390 -35.38 17.22 10.72
CA PRO A 390 -35.39 17.23 12.18
C PRO A 390 -34.21 16.52 12.84
N LEU A 391 -33.75 15.40 12.27
CA LEU A 391 -32.55 14.68 12.71
C LEU A 391 -31.35 15.05 11.85
N ARG A 392 -31.54 15.16 10.52
CA ARG A 392 -30.45 15.34 9.57
C ARG A 392 -29.70 16.67 9.70
N LEU A 393 -30.40 17.79 9.88
CA LEU A 393 -29.74 19.10 9.91
C LEU A 393 -28.89 19.31 11.18
N PRO A 394 -29.34 18.88 12.39
CA PRO A 394 -28.46 18.81 13.56
C PRO A 394 -27.20 17.98 13.36
N GLU A 395 -27.28 16.87 12.60
CA GLU A 395 -26.13 16.01 12.32
C GLU A 395 -25.11 16.67 11.39
N LEU A 396 -25.56 17.34 10.32
CA LEU A 396 -24.70 18.15 9.46
C LEU A 396 -24.05 19.30 10.24
N ASP A 397 -24.84 20.01 11.06
CA ASP A 397 -24.35 21.09 11.93
C ASP A 397 -23.26 20.57 12.89
N ALA A 398 -23.45 19.38 13.48
CA ALA A 398 -22.45 18.73 14.32
C ALA A 398 -21.17 18.37 13.54
N MET A 399 -21.29 17.77 12.35
CA MET A 399 -20.14 17.48 11.49
C MET A 399 -19.35 18.76 11.16
N PHE A 400 -20.03 19.83 10.75
CA PHE A 400 -19.38 21.08 10.39
C PHE A 400 -18.67 21.72 11.59
N LYS A 401 -19.33 21.76 12.76
CA LYS A 401 -18.73 22.29 13.99
C LYS A 401 -17.50 21.49 14.44
N GLU A 402 -17.55 20.16 14.35
CA GLU A 402 -16.40 19.33 14.73
C GLU A 402 -15.27 19.44 13.73
N CYS A 403 -15.54 19.43 12.43
CA CYS A 403 -14.50 19.70 11.43
C CYS A 403 -13.84 21.07 11.65
N ARG A 404 -14.63 22.11 11.95
CA ARG A 404 -14.10 23.43 12.30
C ARG A 404 -13.22 23.39 13.55
N ARG A 405 -13.72 22.77 14.62
CA ARG A 405 -13.05 22.69 15.93
C ARG A 405 -11.73 21.93 15.88
N LEU A 406 -11.67 20.87 15.08
CA LEU A 406 -10.53 19.98 14.97
C LEU A 406 -9.52 20.40 13.89
N SER A 407 -9.89 21.36 13.04
CA SER A 407 -8.98 21.96 12.06
C SER A 407 -8.12 23.05 12.69
N ASP A 408 -6.88 23.16 12.22
CA ASP A 408 -5.93 24.22 12.56
C ASP A 408 -5.00 24.54 11.38
N THR A 409 -3.89 25.23 11.62
CA THR A 409 -2.92 25.60 10.57
C THR A 409 -2.19 24.43 9.94
N ASN A 410 -2.21 23.25 10.58
CA ASN A 410 -1.49 22.05 10.16
C ASN A 410 -2.42 20.94 9.67
N LEU A 411 -3.72 21.00 10.00
CA LEU A 411 -4.71 20.01 9.60
C LEU A 411 -6.04 20.67 9.25
N LEU A 412 -6.60 20.33 8.10
CA LEU A 412 -7.95 20.66 7.68
C LEU A 412 -8.79 19.38 7.60
N LEU A 413 -9.83 19.29 8.43
CA LEU A 413 -10.88 18.29 8.26
C LEU A 413 -11.95 18.83 7.33
N ILE A 414 -12.18 18.13 6.23
CA ILE A 414 -13.13 18.49 5.19
C ILE A 414 -14.39 17.62 5.36
N PRO A 415 -15.55 18.24 5.69
CA PRO A 415 -16.84 17.55 5.71
C PRO A 415 -17.17 16.93 4.35
N GLY A 416 -17.69 15.71 4.37
CA GLY A 416 -18.07 14.97 3.17
C GLY A 416 -18.82 13.70 3.52
N GLU A 417 -19.37 13.06 2.49
CA GLU A 417 -20.25 11.90 2.64
C GLU A 417 -19.95 10.85 1.57
N GLU A 418 -20.02 9.56 1.94
CA GLU A 418 -20.12 8.47 0.97
C GLU A 418 -21.61 8.20 0.68
N ALA A 419 -22.08 8.75 -0.44
CA ALA A 419 -23.47 8.64 -0.86
C ALA A 419 -23.68 7.47 -1.84
N ASN A 420 -24.91 6.96 -1.87
CA ASN A 420 -25.35 5.87 -2.74
C ASN A 420 -26.79 6.08 -3.25
N VAL A 421 -27.21 7.35 -3.33
CA VAL A 421 -28.56 7.76 -3.75
C VAL A 421 -28.49 8.73 -4.93
N HIS A 422 -29.59 8.84 -5.70
CA HIS A 422 -29.82 9.83 -6.78
C HIS A 422 -28.90 9.76 -8.01
N LEU A 423 -27.58 9.65 -7.82
CA LEU A 423 -26.58 9.50 -8.86
C LEU A 423 -26.15 8.03 -8.96
N GLY A 424 -25.93 7.56 -10.19
CA GLY A 424 -25.75 6.15 -10.52
C GLY A 424 -26.86 5.61 -11.45
N VAL A 425 -26.76 4.34 -11.79
CA VAL A 425 -27.75 3.62 -12.61
C VAL A 425 -28.37 2.52 -11.75
N ASN A 426 -29.66 2.65 -11.48
CA ASN A 426 -30.41 1.68 -10.68
C ASN A 426 -31.10 0.69 -11.62
N GLU A 427 -30.44 -0.44 -11.86
CA GLU A 427 -30.98 -1.54 -12.65
C GLU A 427 -31.11 -2.80 -11.77
N PRO A 428 -32.12 -3.66 -12.01
CA PRO A 428 -32.26 -4.91 -11.26
C PRO A 428 -30.96 -5.73 -11.25
N GLY A 429 -30.48 -6.05 -10.04
CA GLY A 429 -29.25 -6.83 -9.85
C GLY A 429 -27.94 -6.06 -10.02
N LYS A 430 -27.98 -4.74 -10.27
CA LYS A 430 -26.80 -3.87 -10.40
C LYS A 430 -26.83 -2.78 -9.35
N HIS A 431 -25.86 -2.80 -8.45
CA HIS A 431 -25.72 -1.75 -7.45
C HIS A 431 -25.32 -0.42 -8.13
N PRO A 432 -25.95 0.73 -7.82
CA PRO A 432 -25.70 2.01 -8.48
C PRO A 432 -24.30 2.60 -8.25
N GLY A 433 -23.51 1.97 -7.38
CA GLY A 433 -22.20 2.43 -6.92
C GLY A 433 -22.28 3.34 -5.70
N HIS A 434 -21.15 3.45 -5.00
CA HIS A 434 -20.94 4.48 -4.00
C HIS A 434 -20.10 5.60 -4.60
N TRP A 435 -20.29 6.80 -4.09
CA TRP A 435 -19.55 7.96 -4.51
C TRP A 435 -19.31 8.91 -3.35
N MET A 436 -18.13 9.51 -3.35
CA MET A 436 -17.75 10.52 -2.37
C MET A 436 -18.27 11.87 -2.80
N LEU A 437 -18.76 12.66 -1.83
CA LEU A 437 -19.22 14.03 -2.02
C LEU A 437 -18.39 14.99 -1.18
N MET A 438 -17.99 16.09 -1.81
CA MET A 438 -17.28 17.18 -1.15
C MET A 438 -17.79 18.53 -1.69
N PHE A 439 -18.28 19.39 -0.82
CA PHE A 439 -18.59 20.79 -1.13
C PHE A 439 -17.41 21.68 -0.74
N PRO A 440 -17.23 22.89 -1.28
CA PRO A 440 -16.10 23.79 -0.94
C PRO A 440 -16.25 24.51 0.41
N LYS A 441 -17.38 24.32 1.09
CA LYS A 441 -17.79 24.95 2.35
C LYS A 441 -18.90 24.08 2.97
N PRO A 442 -19.34 24.35 4.22
CA PRO A 442 -20.54 23.75 4.78
C PRO A 442 -21.78 23.99 3.91
N VAL A 443 -22.52 22.92 3.57
CA VAL A 443 -23.76 22.97 2.78
C VAL A 443 -24.81 22.10 3.46
N TYR A 444 -25.95 22.69 3.81
CA TYR A 444 -27.06 21.96 4.42
C TYR A 444 -27.94 21.35 3.35
N TRP A 445 -28.12 20.03 3.41
CA TRP A 445 -28.92 19.30 2.43
C TRP A 445 -29.54 18.01 2.98
N THR A 446 -30.64 17.56 2.37
CA THR A 446 -31.32 16.29 2.68
C THR A 446 -31.45 15.42 1.45
N MET A 447 -31.33 14.10 1.61
CA MET A 447 -31.50 13.12 0.52
C MET A 447 -32.97 12.88 0.13
N VAL A 448 -33.90 13.64 0.70
CA VAL A 448 -35.34 13.52 0.45
C VAL A 448 -35.93 14.89 0.15
N ARG A 449 -36.82 14.91 -0.83
CA ARG A 449 -37.68 16.05 -1.18
C ARG A 449 -39.11 15.54 -1.31
N GLY A 450 -39.97 15.98 -0.40
CA GLY A 450 -41.40 15.65 -0.42
C GLY A 450 -42.15 16.35 -1.55
N GLU A 451 -43.36 15.88 -1.84
CA GLU A 451 -44.25 16.53 -2.80
C GLU A 451 -44.54 17.98 -2.40
N GLY A 452 -44.48 18.90 -3.37
CA GLY A 452 -44.69 20.34 -3.14
C GLY A 452 -43.55 21.06 -2.41
N GLN A 453 -42.53 20.36 -1.89
CA GLN A 453 -41.39 21.01 -1.24
C GLN A 453 -40.46 21.67 -2.28
N PRO A 454 -39.96 22.88 -2.02
CA PRO A 454 -38.99 23.51 -2.89
C PRO A 454 -37.65 22.76 -2.85
N PHE A 455 -36.91 22.83 -3.97
CA PHE A 455 -35.54 22.31 -4.05
C PHE A 455 -34.60 23.08 -3.11
N GLU A 456 -34.78 24.39 -3.02
CA GLU A 456 -33.97 25.29 -2.21
C GLU A 456 -34.90 26.15 -1.34
N GLU A 457 -34.57 26.29 -0.06
CA GLU A 457 -35.25 27.21 0.84
C GLU A 457 -34.27 27.93 1.77
N ARG A 458 -34.75 29.03 2.38
CA ARG A 458 -34.04 29.69 3.48
C ARG A 458 -34.56 29.16 4.81
N HIS A 459 -33.78 28.31 5.47
CA HIS A 459 -34.05 27.83 6.82
C HIS A 459 -33.56 28.85 7.87
N GLU A 460 -34.39 29.18 8.86
CA GLU A 460 -34.09 30.22 9.86
C GLU A 460 -32.77 29.97 10.60
N ARG A 461 -32.52 28.72 11.01
CA ARG A 461 -31.30 28.33 11.74
C ARG A 461 -30.07 28.04 10.86
N TYR A 462 -30.25 27.41 9.70
CA TYR A 462 -29.17 26.79 8.94
C TYR A 462 -28.81 27.55 7.65
N GLY A 463 -29.56 28.61 7.33
CA GLY A 463 -29.35 29.36 6.09
C GLY A 463 -29.95 28.62 4.90
N THR A 464 -29.23 28.56 3.79
CA THR A 464 -29.71 27.88 2.58
C THR A 464 -29.76 26.36 2.81
N LEU A 465 -30.92 25.77 2.58
CA LEU A 465 -31.17 24.33 2.67
C LEU A 465 -31.59 23.78 1.31
N TYR A 466 -30.93 22.71 0.88
CA TYR A 466 -31.26 21.97 -0.34
C TYR A 466 -31.97 20.65 -0.04
N ARG A 467 -33.00 20.32 -0.83
CA ARG A 467 -33.69 19.02 -0.77
C ARG A 467 -33.56 18.33 -2.11
N THR A 468 -32.91 17.16 -2.12
CA THR A 468 -32.73 16.38 -3.34
C THR A 468 -33.70 15.21 -3.37
N GLY A 469 -34.58 15.17 -4.38
CA GLY A 469 -35.51 14.05 -4.57
C GLY A 469 -35.12 13.09 -5.69
N ASN A 470 -34.19 13.50 -6.57
CA ASN A 470 -33.82 12.75 -7.76
C ASN A 470 -32.44 13.18 -8.29
N ARG A 471 -32.01 12.55 -9.39
CA ARG A 471 -30.75 12.84 -10.09
C ARG A 471 -30.56 14.31 -10.46
N ALA A 472 -31.59 14.94 -11.04
CA ALA A 472 -31.51 16.32 -11.51
C ALA A 472 -31.32 17.29 -10.34
N ASP A 473 -32.04 17.08 -9.24
CA ASP A 473 -31.85 17.86 -8.01
C ASP A 473 -30.42 17.70 -7.47
N MET A 474 -29.90 16.46 -7.41
CA MET A 474 -28.56 16.21 -6.88
C MET A 474 -27.47 16.85 -7.76
N LEU A 475 -27.56 16.72 -9.09
CA LEU A 475 -26.63 17.37 -10.01
C LEU A 475 -26.69 18.91 -9.89
N ASN A 476 -27.90 19.47 -9.80
CA ASN A 476 -28.10 20.91 -9.62
C ASN A 476 -27.49 21.42 -8.30
N LEU A 477 -27.64 20.66 -7.20
CA LEU A 477 -27.00 20.97 -5.91
C LEU A 477 -25.48 21.01 -6.06
N ILE A 478 -24.87 19.96 -6.61
CA ILE A 478 -23.42 19.88 -6.78
C ILE A 478 -22.92 21.06 -7.62
N GLN A 479 -23.59 21.38 -8.72
CA GLN A 479 -23.18 22.49 -9.60
C GLN A 479 -23.35 23.86 -8.95
N ARG A 480 -24.49 24.15 -8.30
CA ARG A 480 -24.75 25.44 -7.63
C ARG A 480 -23.75 25.72 -6.53
N GLU A 481 -23.45 24.71 -5.73
CA GLU A 481 -22.51 24.84 -4.62
C GLU A 481 -21.05 24.53 -5.01
N LYS A 482 -20.77 24.37 -6.32
CA LYS A 482 -19.43 24.08 -6.87
C LYS A 482 -18.77 22.86 -6.22
N GLY A 483 -19.57 21.89 -5.83
CA GLY A 483 -19.14 20.63 -5.25
C GLY A 483 -18.38 19.76 -6.23
N LEU A 484 -17.82 18.68 -5.69
CA LEU A 484 -17.08 17.68 -6.42
C LEU A 484 -17.51 16.30 -5.92
N ALA A 485 -17.77 15.39 -6.86
CA ALA A 485 -18.09 14.01 -6.57
C ALA A 485 -17.19 13.04 -7.37
N PHE A 486 -16.99 11.83 -6.88
CA PHE A 486 -16.30 10.77 -7.60
C PHE A 486 -16.71 9.39 -7.14
N THR A 487 -16.59 8.40 -8.02
CA THR A 487 -16.86 7.00 -7.70
C THR A 487 -15.90 6.49 -6.63
N ALA A 488 -16.44 6.03 -5.49
CA ALA A 488 -15.67 5.35 -4.46
C ALA A 488 -15.43 3.89 -4.87
N HIS A 489 -14.26 3.33 -4.53
CA HIS A 489 -13.88 1.92 -4.75
C HIS A 489 -14.41 1.33 -6.07
N ALA A 490 -14.25 2.06 -7.17
CA ALA A 490 -14.79 1.74 -8.50
C ALA A 490 -14.48 0.29 -8.91
N ARG A 491 -15.26 -0.36 -9.77
CA ARG A 491 -15.01 -1.74 -10.25
C ARG A 491 -14.78 -2.80 -9.16
N ILE A 492 -15.19 -2.56 -7.91
CA ILE A 492 -15.18 -3.52 -6.80
C ILE A 492 -16.24 -3.11 -5.76
N LYS A 493 -16.45 -3.93 -4.71
CA LYS A 493 -17.49 -3.70 -3.68
C LYS A 493 -18.86 -3.38 -4.32
N ALA A 494 -19.57 -2.41 -3.74
CA ALA A 494 -20.85 -1.90 -4.21
C ALA A 494 -20.72 -1.07 -5.51
N SER A 495 -19.50 -0.72 -5.91
CA SER A 495 -19.16 0.02 -7.13
C SER A 495 -18.69 -0.86 -8.28
N SER A 496 -18.95 -2.17 -8.23
CA SER A 496 -18.49 -3.17 -9.21
C SER A 496 -18.84 -2.86 -10.67
N TRP A 497 -19.97 -2.20 -10.92
CA TRP A 497 -20.43 -1.79 -12.26
C TRP A 497 -19.97 -0.40 -12.70
N THR A 498 -19.25 0.31 -11.84
CA THR A 498 -19.09 1.75 -11.94
C THR A 498 -17.61 2.15 -12.02
N PRO A 499 -17.26 3.22 -12.75
CA PRO A 499 -18.16 4.14 -13.46
C PRO A 499 -18.66 3.66 -14.84
N ASP A 500 -18.23 2.48 -15.30
CA ASP A 500 -18.49 1.96 -16.65
C ASP A 500 -19.96 2.06 -17.09
N ILE A 501 -20.91 1.66 -16.23
CA ILE A 501 -22.34 1.65 -16.55
C ILE A 501 -22.95 3.04 -16.77
N TYR A 502 -22.38 4.08 -16.16
CA TYR A 502 -22.93 5.44 -16.21
C TYR A 502 -21.98 6.46 -16.85
N ARG A 503 -20.93 6.02 -17.53
CA ARG A 503 -19.92 6.90 -18.13
C ARG A 503 -20.45 7.89 -19.17
N ASN A 504 -21.69 7.70 -19.63
CA ASN A 504 -22.37 8.56 -20.60
C ASN A 504 -23.49 9.40 -19.97
N GLU A 505 -23.73 9.26 -18.66
CA GLU A 505 -24.75 10.02 -17.96
C GLU A 505 -24.31 11.47 -17.73
N ASP A 506 -25.27 12.38 -17.68
CA ASP A 506 -25.07 13.83 -17.52
C ASP A 506 -24.15 14.20 -16.34
N PHE A 507 -24.37 13.59 -15.17
CA PHE A 507 -23.57 13.85 -13.99
C PHE A 507 -22.13 13.37 -14.16
N TYR A 508 -21.89 12.24 -14.84
CA TYR A 508 -20.52 11.77 -15.10
C TYR A 508 -19.82 12.68 -16.11
N LEU A 509 -20.53 13.15 -17.15
CA LEU A 509 -19.95 14.05 -18.15
C LEU A 509 -19.63 15.43 -17.58
N SER A 510 -20.33 15.86 -16.52
CA SER A 510 -20.06 17.09 -15.78
C SER A 510 -18.63 17.16 -15.22
N ASP A 511 -18.05 18.36 -15.20
CA ASP A 511 -16.77 18.66 -14.52
C ASP A 511 -16.87 18.57 -12.99
N SER A 512 -18.09 18.51 -12.48
CA SER A 512 -18.40 18.29 -11.07
C SER A 512 -18.25 16.82 -10.66
N TRP A 513 -18.10 15.90 -11.62
CA TRP A 513 -17.72 14.52 -11.37
C TRP A 513 -16.27 14.29 -11.75
N LEU A 514 -15.40 14.14 -10.76
CA LEU A 514 -13.95 14.08 -10.94
C LEU A 514 -13.51 12.81 -11.68
N GLY A 515 -14.20 11.70 -11.50
CA GLY A 515 -13.81 10.39 -12.03
C GLY A 515 -14.10 9.29 -11.02
N ALA A 516 -13.05 8.63 -10.54
CA ALA A 516 -13.12 7.52 -9.60
C ALA A 516 -11.94 7.57 -8.62
N ALA A 517 -11.96 6.79 -7.54
CA ALA A 517 -10.85 6.75 -6.59
C ALA A 517 -9.92 5.54 -6.77
N TRP A 518 -8.65 5.71 -6.38
CA TRP A 518 -7.63 4.67 -6.30
C TRP A 518 -7.49 4.14 -4.87
N LYS A 519 -7.56 2.83 -4.73
CA LYS A 519 -7.22 2.09 -3.51
C LYS A 519 -6.54 0.80 -3.92
N ALA A 520 -5.51 0.39 -3.17
CA ALA A 520 -4.78 -0.86 -3.37
C ALA A 520 -5.65 -2.10 -3.03
N MET A 521 -6.67 -2.36 -3.85
CA MET A 521 -7.63 -3.46 -3.69
C MET A 521 -8.09 -4.00 -5.06
N PRO A 522 -8.21 -5.32 -5.24
CA PRO A 522 -7.85 -6.41 -4.32
C PRO A 522 -6.33 -6.54 -4.12
N ALA A 523 -5.90 -7.34 -3.14
CA ALA A 523 -4.47 -7.62 -2.90
C ALA A 523 -4.02 -8.89 -3.66
N ASP A 524 -2.87 -8.80 -4.33
CA ASP A 524 -2.32 -9.87 -5.18
C ASP A 524 -0.79 -9.73 -5.26
N LEU A 525 -0.06 -10.72 -4.72
CA LEU A 525 1.40 -10.69 -4.63
C LEU A 525 2.10 -11.11 -5.94
N SER A 526 1.35 -11.45 -6.98
CA SER A 526 1.91 -11.66 -8.32
C SER A 526 2.09 -10.38 -9.12
N ARG A 527 1.46 -9.28 -8.71
CA ARG A 527 1.54 -8.00 -9.41
C ARG A 527 2.78 -7.21 -8.97
N GLU A 528 3.40 -6.53 -9.93
CA GLU A 528 4.54 -5.65 -9.67
C GLU A 528 4.15 -4.27 -9.13
N ARG A 529 2.84 -3.96 -9.12
CA ARG A 529 2.28 -2.66 -8.72
C ARG A 529 1.00 -2.83 -7.94
N LEU A 530 0.72 -1.89 -7.05
CA LEU A 530 -0.52 -1.85 -6.27
C LEU A 530 -1.67 -1.21 -7.05
N GLY A 531 -2.90 -1.65 -6.78
CA GLY A 531 -4.12 -0.98 -7.27
C GLY A 531 -4.28 -0.94 -8.79
N GLU A 532 -3.71 -1.91 -9.51
CA GLU A 532 -3.68 -1.92 -10.98
C GLU A 532 -5.06 -1.81 -11.62
N ARG A 533 -6.08 -2.43 -11.02
CA ARG A 533 -7.49 -2.30 -11.39
C ARG A 533 -7.94 -0.83 -11.55
N CYS A 534 -7.49 0.05 -10.66
CA CYS A 534 -7.82 1.47 -10.68
C CYS A 534 -6.96 2.23 -11.71
N LEU A 535 -5.70 1.83 -11.91
CA LEU A 535 -4.81 2.44 -12.91
C LEU A 535 -5.28 2.14 -14.33
N ASP A 536 -5.78 0.93 -14.56
CA ASP A 536 -6.45 0.56 -15.82
C ASP A 536 -7.74 1.35 -16.01
N LEU A 537 -8.52 1.56 -14.95
CA LEU A 537 -9.69 2.46 -15.02
C LEU A 537 -9.29 3.90 -15.35
N LEU A 538 -8.20 4.45 -14.82
CA LEU A 538 -7.73 5.79 -15.22
C LEU A 538 -7.40 5.85 -16.71
N ASN A 539 -6.77 4.80 -17.26
CA ASN A 539 -6.52 4.71 -18.71
C ASN A 539 -7.83 4.66 -19.51
N ASP A 540 -8.79 3.86 -19.05
CA ASP A 540 -10.10 3.73 -19.70
C ASP A 540 -10.87 5.06 -19.68
N MET A 541 -10.95 5.72 -18.51
CA MET A 541 -11.60 7.03 -18.36
C MET A 541 -10.97 8.08 -19.26
N ALA A 542 -9.63 8.11 -19.36
CA ALA A 542 -8.92 9.02 -20.25
C ALA A 542 -9.21 8.70 -21.73
N ASN A 543 -9.34 7.42 -22.10
CA ASN A 543 -9.72 7.01 -23.45
C ASN A 543 -11.20 7.29 -23.79
N TRP A 544 -12.10 7.32 -22.79
CA TRP A 544 -13.49 7.75 -23.00
C TRP A 544 -13.60 9.24 -23.39
N GLY A 545 -12.50 10.00 -23.28
CA GLY A 545 -12.37 11.35 -23.83
C GLY A 545 -12.76 12.48 -22.88
N GLN A 546 -13.18 12.16 -21.67
CA GLN A 546 -13.46 13.15 -20.63
C GLN A 546 -12.24 13.39 -19.75
N LYS A 547 -12.07 14.63 -19.28
CA LYS A 547 -10.96 14.99 -18.37
C LYS A 547 -11.26 14.51 -16.95
N LYS A 548 -11.06 13.21 -16.72
CA LYS A 548 -11.30 12.54 -15.43
C LYS A 548 -10.00 12.14 -14.76
N TYR A 549 -10.04 12.09 -13.44
CA TYR A 549 -8.88 11.91 -12.57
C TYR A 549 -9.15 10.85 -11.50
N LEU A 550 -8.07 10.40 -10.88
CA LEU A 550 -8.05 9.28 -9.96
C LEU A 550 -7.34 9.67 -8.65
N PRO A 551 -8.00 10.33 -7.68
CA PRO A 551 -7.45 10.56 -6.34
C PRO A 551 -7.28 9.25 -5.57
N GLY A 552 -6.24 9.15 -4.75
CA GLY A 552 -6.09 8.10 -3.75
C GLY A 552 -7.08 8.27 -2.59
N GLU A 553 -7.69 7.18 -2.17
CA GLU A 553 -8.59 7.10 -1.00
C GLU A 553 -8.21 5.93 -0.09
N VAL A 554 -8.74 5.91 1.14
CA VAL A 554 -8.40 4.85 2.11
C VAL A 554 -9.60 3.98 2.47
N ASP A 555 -10.81 4.53 2.64
CA ASP A 555 -12.05 3.79 2.91
C ASP A 555 -11.89 2.87 4.14
N VAL A 556 -11.71 3.52 5.30
CA VAL A 556 -11.53 2.88 6.61
C VAL A 556 -12.36 3.56 7.69
N PHE A 557 -12.61 2.81 8.75
CA PHE A 557 -13.45 3.17 9.88
C PHE A 557 -12.64 3.19 11.15
N LYS A 558 -12.81 4.26 11.95
CA LYS A 558 -12.21 4.45 13.29
C LYS A 558 -10.68 4.35 13.31
N ILE A 559 -10.05 5.32 13.97
CA ILE A 559 -8.59 5.37 14.07
C ILE A 559 -8.23 5.80 15.49
N ASP A 560 -7.31 5.06 16.11
CA ASP A 560 -6.62 5.47 17.31
C ASP A 560 -5.10 5.27 17.16
N ARG A 561 -4.34 5.68 18.18
CA ARG A 561 -2.88 5.65 18.14
C ARG A 561 -2.26 4.24 18.06
N THR A 562 -3.04 3.20 18.32
CA THR A 562 -2.58 1.81 18.31
C THR A 562 -2.77 1.14 16.95
N HIS A 563 -3.56 1.73 16.05
CA HIS A 563 -3.85 1.18 14.73
C HIS A 563 -2.63 1.20 13.80
N GLU A 564 -2.57 0.22 12.91
CA GLU A 564 -1.63 0.16 11.79
C GLU A 564 -2.23 0.84 10.57
N LEU A 565 -2.38 2.17 10.62
CA LEU A 565 -3.00 2.92 9.53
C LEU A 565 -2.06 3.12 8.34
N TYR A 566 -0.75 3.36 8.57
CA TYR A 566 0.18 3.77 7.51
C TYR A 566 0.22 2.77 6.34
N GLY A 567 0.21 1.47 6.63
CA GLY A 567 0.23 0.43 5.60
C GLY A 567 -0.95 0.46 4.63
N HIS A 568 -2.08 1.07 5.03
CA HIS A 568 -3.28 1.22 4.20
C HIS A 568 -3.41 2.58 3.53
N MET A 569 -2.53 3.53 3.86
CA MET A 569 -2.66 4.91 3.40
C MET A 569 -2.31 5.08 1.92
N ASN A 570 -3.12 5.89 1.25
CA ASN A 570 -2.89 6.39 -0.10
C ASN A 570 -3.02 7.92 -0.02
N ILE A 571 -1.97 8.66 -0.41
CA ILE A 571 -1.92 10.12 -0.24
C ILE A 571 -1.85 10.83 -1.59
N ASN A 572 -2.47 12.00 -1.68
CA ASN A 572 -2.44 12.88 -2.84
C ASN A 572 -1.62 14.12 -2.50
N TYR A 573 -0.68 14.49 -3.35
CA TYR A 573 0.05 15.75 -3.25
C TYR A 573 -0.59 16.75 -4.19
N LEU A 574 -1.44 17.61 -3.63
CA LEU A 574 -2.12 18.67 -4.37
C LEU A 574 -1.13 19.78 -4.63
N ARG A 575 -0.96 20.23 -5.88
CA ARG A 575 -0.16 21.42 -6.22
C ARG A 575 -0.89 22.68 -5.77
N LEU A 576 -0.82 22.90 -4.46
CA LEU A 576 -1.50 23.94 -3.71
C LEU A 576 -0.50 24.51 -2.71
N ALA A 577 -0.18 25.80 -2.86
CA ALA A 577 0.92 26.43 -2.11
C ALA A 577 0.64 26.57 -0.61
N LYS A 578 -0.63 26.59 -0.19
CA LYS A 578 -1.05 26.82 1.19
C LYS A 578 -2.31 26.02 1.51
N LEU A 579 -2.33 25.37 2.68
CA LEU A 579 -3.54 24.79 3.24
C LEU A 579 -4.56 25.91 3.56
N PRO A 580 -5.79 25.87 3.02
CA PRO A 580 -6.81 26.86 3.36
C PRO A 580 -7.27 26.68 4.81
N SER A 581 -7.63 27.79 5.46
CA SER A 581 -8.26 27.70 6.78
C SER A 581 -9.73 27.27 6.62
N TYR A 582 -10.29 26.61 7.64
CA TYR A 582 -11.68 26.15 7.60
C TYR A 582 -12.67 27.29 7.33
N ASP A 583 -12.47 28.45 7.97
CA ASP A 583 -13.40 29.59 7.92
C ASP A 583 -13.39 30.33 6.58
N GLU A 584 -12.30 30.23 5.81
CA GLU A 584 -12.20 30.76 4.44
C GLU A 584 -12.84 29.80 3.41
N GLY A 585 -13.18 28.58 3.83
CA GLY A 585 -13.58 27.49 2.96
C GLY A 585 -12.41 26.84 2.23
N TRP A 586 -12.67 25.72 1.58
CA TRP A 586 -11.65 24.86 0.96
C TRP A 586 -11.88 24.66 -0.55
N GLN A 587 -12.50 25.65 -1.20
CA GLN A 587 -12.57 25.74 -2.67
C GLN A 587 -11.21 25.49 -3.36
N PRO A 588 -10.06 26.00 -2.87
CA PRO A 588 -8.76 25.72 -3.51
C PRO A 588 -8.40 24.23 -3.58
N VAL A 589 -8.88 23.42 -2.62
CA VAL A 589 -8.69 21.95 -2.63
C VAL A 589 -9.50 21.35 -3.78
N LEU A 590 -10.78 21.71 -3.90
CA LEU A 590 -11.67 21.22 -4.97
C LEU A 590 -11.17 21.66 -6.35
N ASP A 591 -10.71 22.90 -6.48
CA ASP A 591 -10.21 23.42 -7.75
C ASP A 591 -8.93 22.70 -8.18
N THR A 592 -8.04 22.40 -7.24
CA THR A 592 -6.81 21.64 -7.52
C THR A 592 -7.11 20.21 -7.96
N LEU A 593 -8.07 19.54 -7.30
CA LEU A 593 -8.54 18.21 -7.69
C LEU A 593 -9.22 18.23 -9.06
N ARG A 594 -10.19 19.14 -9.26
CA ARG A 594 -10.92 19.32 -10.53
C ARG A 594 -9.98 19.66 -11.69
N ALA A 595 -8.88 20.34 -11.42
CA ALA A 595 -7.85 20.64 -12.41
C ALA A 595 -6.90 19.46 -12.71
N GLY A 596 -6.94 18.36 -11.94
CA GLY A 596 -5.97 17.26 -12.09
C GLY A 596 -4.53 17.63 -11.66
N ALA A 597 -4.40 18.70 -10.88
CA ALA A 597 -3.12 19.30 -10.48
C ALA A 597 -2.54 18.61 -9.24
N PHE A 598 -2.40 17.27 -9.30
CA PHE A 598 -1.87 16.46 -8.22
C PHE A 598 -1.24 15.17 -8.73
N PHE A 599 -0.48 14.50 -7.87
CA PHE A 599 -0.09 13.10 -8.05
C PHE A 599 -0.47 12.31 -6.80
N THR A 600 -0.61 10.99 -6.96
CA THR A 600 -0.95 10.08 -5.87
C THR A 600 0.23 9.17 -5.58
N THR A 601 0.47 8.84 -4.31
CA THR A 601 1.53 7.91 -3.89
C THR A 601 1.16 7.17 -2.61
N THR A 602 1.86 6.06 -2.34
CA THR A 602 1.90 5.42 -1.03
C THR A 602 2.81 6.14 -0.04
N GLY A 603 3.72 7.02 -0.50
CA GLY A 603 4.53 7.90 0.36
C GLY A 603 6.03 7.79 0.13
N GLU A 604 6.54 6.64 -0.27
CA GLU A 604 7.98 6.35 -0.40
C GLU A 604 8.58 7.01 -1.64
N VAL A 605 7.83 7.02 -2.75
CA VAL A 605 8.24 7.60 -4.03
C VAL A 605 7.51 8.93 -4.26
N LEU A 606 8.25 10.00 -4.50
CA LEU A 606 7.71 11.34 -4.76
C LEU A 606 8.00 11.74 -6.21
N ILE A 607 6.97 12.23 -6.90
CA ILE A 607 7.09 12.89 -8.19
C ILE A 607 7.16 14.40 -7.91
N ARG A 608 8.37 14.93 -7.79
CA ARG A 608 8.60 16.35 -7.46
C ARG A 608 8.17 17.27 -8.61
N GLN A 609 8.34 16.79 -9.84
CA GLN A 609 7.94 17.49 -11.04
C GLN A 609 7.57 16.48 -12.14
N PHE A 610 6.51 16.77 -12.89
CA PHE A 610 6.13 16.07 -14.12
C PHE A 610 5.69 17.11 -15.15
N ILE A 611 6.46 17.23 -16.23
CA ILE A 611 6.26 18.22 -17.29
C ILE A 611 6.32 17.54 -18.66
N VAL A 612 5.38 17.86 -19.52
CA VAL A 612 5.33 17.44 -20.93
C VAL A 612 5.30 18.70 -21.79
N ASN A 613 6.44 19.05 -22.42
CA ASN A 613 6.60 20.30 -23.18
C ASN A 613 6.03 21.55 -22.47
N GLY A 614 6.41 21.74 -21.20
CA GLY A 614 5.98 22.89 -20.39
C GLY A 614 4.57 22.77 -19.78
N LYS A 615 3.89 21.63 -19.95
CA LYS A 615 2.58 21.35 -19.36
C LYS A 615 2.66 20.32 -18.25
N SER A 616 2.01 20.60 -17.14
CA SER A 616 1.95 19.73 -15.97
C SER A 616 0.67 18.89 -15.96
N SER A 617 0.62 17.88 -15.08
CA SER A 617 -0.58 17.10 -14.78
C SER A 617 -1.86 17.95 -14.75
N GLY A 618 -2.88 17.50 -15.49
CA GLY A 618 -4.17 18.17 -15.63
C GLY A 618 -4.27 19.22 -16.75
N GLU A 619 -3.14 19.73 -17.23
CA GLU A 619 -3.12 20.72 -18.31
C GLU A 619 -3.25 20.09 -19.71
N THR A 620 -3.55 20.93 -20.70
CA THR A 620 -3.56 20.56 -22.12
C THR A 620 -2.29 21.03 -22.82
N LEU A 621 -1.65 20.12 -23.55
CA LEU A 621 -0.62 20.42 -24.56
C LEU A 621 -1.24 20.36 -25.96
N LYS A 622 -0.85 21.31 -26.81
CA LYS A 622 -1.13 21.28 -28.26
C LYS A 622 0.16 20.96 -29.01
N PRO A 623 0.47 19.67 -29.27
CA PRO A 623 1.73 19.28 -29.89
C PRO A 623 1.77 19.74 -31.35
N ARG A 624 2.91 20.26 -31.82
CA ARG A 624 3.07 20.60 -33.23
C ARG A 624 3.21 19.32 -34.08
N PRO A 625 2.72 19.30 -35.32
CA PRO A 625 2.91 18.16 -36.21
C PRO A 625 4.40 17.79 -36.34
N GLY A 626 4.73 16.51 -36.12
CA GLY A 626 6.10 15.99 -36.18
C GLY A 626 6.98 16.29 -34.96
N GLU A 627 6.48 17.03 -33.97
CA GLU A 627 7.19 17.25 -32.70
C GLU A 627 7.12 16.01 -31.81
N LYS A 628 8.23 15.68 -31.15
CA LYS A 628 8.28 14.69 -30.06
C LYS A 628 8.36 15.44 -28.73
N PRO A 629 7.26 15.56 -27.96
CA PRO A 629 7.30 16.30 -26.71
C PRO A 629 8.30 15.70 -25.73
N GLU A 630 9.15 16.55 -25.13
CA GLU A 630 9.97 16.18 -23.99
C GLU A 630 9.06 15.93 -22.78
N VAL A 631 9.21 14.76 -22.17
CA VAL A 631 8.67 14.42 -20.86
C VAL A 631 9.82 14.50 -19.85
N ARG A 632 9.70 15.43 -18.91
CA ARG A 632 10.65 15.64 -17.81
C ARG A 632 10.01 15.24 -16.49
N VAL A 633 10.70 14.40 -15.72
CA VAL A 633 10.23 13.93 -14.42
C VAL A 633 11.34 14.05 -13.40
N GLU A 634 11.07 14.71 -12.28
CA GLU A 634 11.96 14.72 -11.11
C GLU A 634 11.42 13.76 -10.05
N LEU A 635 12.25 12.80 -9.65
CA LEU A 635 11.89 11.73 -8.72
C LEU A 635 12.73 11.81 -7.45
N GLU A 636 12.12 11.44 -6.33
CA GLU A 636 12.79 11.12 -5.07
C GLU A 636 12.19 9.84 -4.48
N TRP A 637 13.01 8.98 -3.88
CA TRP A 637 12.53 7.72 -3.31
C TRP A 637 13.35 7.29 -2.10
N THR A 638 12.80 6.34 -1.33
CA THR A 638 13.50 5.74 -0.19
C THR A 638 14.02 4.33 -0.49
N PHE A 639 13.23 3.47 -1.13
CA PHE A 639 13.69 2.16 -1.63
C PHE A 639 14.21 2.25 -3.07
N PRO A 640 15.21 1.44 -3.47
CA PRO A 640 15.61 1.32 -4.87
C PRO A 640 14.41 1.18 -5.81
N LEU A 641 14.37 1.96 -6.89
CA LEU A 641 13.27 1.94 -7.85
C LEU A 641 13.32 0.68 -8.71
N LYS A 642 12.18 0.04 -8.99
CA LYS A 642 12.11 -1.12 -9.87
C LYS A 642 12.00 -0.69 -11.33
N PHE A 643 10.98 0.11 -11.64
CA PHE A 643 10.74 0.62 -12.99
C PHE A 643 9.94 1.92 -12.95
N ALA A 644 9.96 2.63 -14.08
CA ALA A 644 9.08 3.74 -14.38
C ALA A 644 8.36 3.50 -15.72
N GLU A 645 7.21 4.12 -15.93
CA GLU A 645 6.46 4.04 -17.18
C GLU A 645 5.93 5.40 -17.60
N VAL A 646 6.08 5.71 -18.89
CA VAL A 646 5.23 6.71 -19.56
C VAL A 646 4.07 5.96 -20.21
N ILE A 647 2.85 6.33 -19.85
CA ILE A 647 1.62 5.72 -20.37
C ILE A 647 0.87 6.78 -21.18
N SER A 648 0.41 6.43 -22.37
CA SER A 648 -0.40 7.31 -23.22
C SER A 648 -1.52 6.55 -23.90
N GLY A 649 -2.50 7.25 -24.46
CA GLY A 649 -3.59 6.62 -25.22
C GLY A 649 -4.05 7.46 -26.40
N ASP A 650 -4.64 6.82 -27.40
CA ASP A 650 -5.18 7.45 -28.62
C ASP A 650 -6.72 7.64 -28.56
N GLY A 651 -7.34 7.31 -27.43
CA GLY A 651 -8.80 7.24 -27.27
C GLY A 651 -9.39 5.85 -27.47
N LYS A 652 -8.56 4.85 -27.83
CA LYS A 652 -8.97 3.46 -28.01
C LYS A 652 -7.99 2.48 -27.40
N ASN A 653 -6.70 2.66 -27.67
CA ASN A 653 -5.61 1.81 -27.22
C ASN A 653 -4.76 2.55 -26.16
N VAL A 654 -4.06 1.77 -25.34
CA VAL A 654 -3.11 2.25 -24.33
C VAL A 654 -1.72 1.80 -24.72
N PHE A 655 -0.75 2.70 -24.61
CA PHE A 655 0.65 2.49 -24.97
C PHE A 655 1.51 2.75 -23.74
N ARG A 656 2.47 1.86 -23.49
CA ARG A 656 3.36 1.93 -22.34
C ARG A 656 4.80 1.93 -22.82
N HIS A 657 5.57 2.91 -22.35
CA HIS A 657 7.01 2.96 -22.51
C HIS A 657 7.65 2.74 -21.13
N ARG A 658 8.12 1.52 -20.90
CA ARG A 658 8.73 1.10 -19.63
C ARG A 658 10.22 1.40 -19.61
N ILE A 659 10.69 1.86 -18.45
CA ILE A 659 12.07 2.21 -18.16
C ILE A 659 12.49 1.40 -16.95
N GLU A 660 13.46 0.52 -17.13
CA GLU A 660 14.03 -0.25 -16.03
C GLU A 660 14.90 0.65 -15.15
N MET A 661 14.65 0.65 -13.84
CA MET A 661 15.33 1.52 -12.88
C MET A 661 16.34 0.76 -12.01
N LEU A 662 16.86 -0.34 -12.56
CA LEU A 662 17.69 -1.35 -11.88
C LEU A 662 19.02 -0.81 -11.30
N ASN A 663 19.46 0.35 -11.76
CA ASN A 663 20.69 1.01 -11.30
C ASN A 663 20.51 2.00 -10.15
N THR A 664 19.28 2.23 -9.70
CA THR A 664 19.02 3.12 -8.57
C THR A 664 19.36 2.47 -7.23
N THR A 665 19.90 3.27 -6.30
CA THR A 665 20.17 2.88 -4.89
C THR A 665 19.06 3.41 -3.98
N ALA A 666 19.08 3.07 -2.68
CA ALA A 666 18.16 3.65 -1.70
C ALA A 666 18.37 5.16 -1.52
N PHE A 667 17.34 5.87 -1.05
CA PHE A 667 17.38 7.31 -0.69
C PHE A 667 17.86 8.24 -1.81
N GLY A 668 17.46 7.95 -3.06
CA GLY A 668 17.95 8.65 -4.24
C GLY A 668 17.03 9.76 -4.74
N LYS A 669 17.58 10.58 -5.65
CA LYS A 669 16.86 11.54 -6.49
C LYS A 669 17.39 11.48 -7.92
N THR A 670 16.54 11.68 -8.91
CA THR A 670 16.97 11.77 -10.31
C THR A 670 16.03 12.62 -11.16
N GLU A 671 16.54 13.12 -12.28
CA GLU A 671 15.75 13.71 -13.35
C GLU A 671 15.74 12.74 -14.54
N LEU A 672 14.55 12.39 -15.03
CA LEU A 672 14.36 11.65 -16.26
C LEU A 672 13.96 12.63 -17.38
N LYS A 673 14.64 12.55 -18.52
CA LYS A 673 14.27 13.25 -19.76
C LYS A 673 13.99 12.22 -20.83
N LEU A 674 12.75 12.18 -21.30
CA LEU A 674 12.23 11.17 -22.20
C LEU A 674 11.59 11.89 -23.40
N ALA A 675 11.64 11.26 -24.57
CA ALA A 675 10.99 11.77 -25.79
C ALA A 675 10.14 10.66 -26.42
N PRO A 676 9.06 10.22 -25.74
CA PRO A 676 8.19 9.16 -26.25
C PRO A 676 7.48 9.61 -27.54
N ASP A 677 7.11 8.65 -28.37
CA ASP A 677 6.26 8.94 -29.53
C ASP A 677 4.81 9.17 -29.07
N LEU A 678 4.40 10.44 -29.14
CA LEU A 678 3.06 10.90 -28.78
C LEU A 678 2.20 11.25 -30.01
N ALA A 679 2.65 10.88 -31.23
CA ALA A 679 1.85 11.11 -32.43
C ALA A 679 0.48 10.42 -32.33
N GLY A 680 -0.58 11.19 -32.57
CA GLY A 680 -1.97 10.71 -32.49
C GLY A 680 -2.45 10.35 -31.08
N ARG A 681 -1.67 10.60 -30.03
CA ARG A 681 -2.10 10.42 -28.63
C ARG A 681 -3.01 11.58 -28.20
N LYS A 682 -3.93 11.28 -27.29
CA LYS A 682 -4.89 12.21 -26.66
C LYS A 682 -4.55 12.54 -25.22
N TRP A 683 -3.70 11.75 -24.59
CA TRP A 683 -3.26 11.94 -23.21
C TRP A 683 -1.97 11.21 -22.94
N VAL A 684 -1.24 11.66 -21.92
CA VAL A 684 -0.02 11.03 -21.40
C VAL A 684 0.08 11.21 -19.88
N ARG A 685 0.54 10.19 -19.17
CA ARG A 685 0.77 10.20 -17.71
C ARG A 685 2.01 9.38 -17.37
N PHE A 686 2.43 9.46 -16.11
CA PHE A 686 3.63 8.79 -15.62
C PHE A 686 3.34 7.95 -14.37
N GLU A 687 4.02 6.81 -14.26
CA GLU A 687 4.04 5.94 -13.08
C GLU A 687 5.48 5.56 -12.72
N VAL A 688 5.73 5.33 -11.43
CA VAL A 688 7.01 4.80 -10.92
C VAL A 688 6.75 3.89 -9.72
N TRP A 689 7.49 2.78 -9.67
CA TRP A 689 7.33 1.72 -8.67
C TRP A 689 8.68 1.26 -8.14
N ASP A 690 8.78 1.02 -6.84
CA ASP A 690 10.00 0.53 -6.19
C ASP A 690 9.99 -0.99 -5.94
N ILE A 691 11.08 -1.50 -5.35
CA ILE A 691 11.25 -2.93 -5.06
C ILE A 691 10.28 -3.49 -4.02
N ALA A 692 9.65 -2.63 -3.22
CA ALA A 692 8.64 -2.98 -2.22
C ALA A 692 7.21 -2.75 -2.73
N ALA A 693 7.05 -2.53 -4.04
CA ALA A 693 5.79 -2.22 -4.72
C ALA A 693 5.13 -0.91 -4.23
N ASN A 694 5.89 -0.03 -3.57
CA ASN A 694 5.43 1.33 -3.31
C ASN A 694 5.48 2.11 -4.61
N GLY A 695 4.53 3.04 -4.80
CA GLY A 695 4.37 3.67 -6.10
C GLY A 695 3.90 5.10 -6.04
N ALA A 696 4.09 5.79 -7.16
CA ALA A 696 3.51 7.10 -7.43
C ALA A 696 3.03 7.18 -8.88
N TYR A 697 1.93 7.90 -9.10
CA TYR A 697 1.40 8.15 -10.44
C TYR A 697 0.82 9.56 -10.58
N THR A 698 0.95 10.12 -11.78
CA THR A 698 0.40 11.44 -12.12
C THR A 698 -1.00 11.32 -12.71
N GLN A 699 -1.78 12.39 -12.63
CA GLN A 699 -2.94 12.53 -13.52
C GLN A 699 -2.46 12.84 -14.96
N PRO A 700 -3.32 12.66 -15.97
CA PRO A 700 -2.93 12.88 -17.36
C PRO A 700 -2.64 14.35 -17.69
N VAL A 701 -1.65 14.57 -18.55
CA VAL A 701 -1.61 15.74 -19.45
C VAL A 701 -2.42 15.39 -20.69
N TRP A 702 -3.33 16.28 -21.07
CA TRP A 702 -4.20 16.10 -22.24
C TRP A 702 -3.50 16.59 -23.50
N LEU A 703 -3.72 15.91 -24.61
CA LEU A 703 -3.14 16.23 -25.91
C LEU A 703 -4.27 16.56 -26.87
N GLU A 704 -4.33 17.81 -27.31
CA GLU A 704 -5.33 18.31 -28.25
C GLU A 704 -4.65 18.71 -29.56
N PRO A 705 -5.18 18.34 -30.75
CA PRO A 705 -4.62 18.72 -32.04
C PRO A 705 -4.44 20.23 -32.26
#